data_AF-A0A2I1XA37-F1
#
_entry.id   AF-A0A2I1XA37-F1
#
_cell.length_a   1.000
_cell.length_b   1.000
_cell.length_c   1.000
_cell.angle_alpha   90.00
_cell.angle_beta   90.00
_cell.angle_gamma   90.00
#
_symmetry.space_group_name_H-M   'P 1'
#
loop_
_entity.id
_entity.type
_entity.pdbx_description
1 polymer ?
#
loop_
_entity_poly.entity_id
_entity_poly.type
_entity_poly.pdbx_seq_one_letter_code
_entity_poly.pdbx_strand_id
1 'polypeptide(L)'
;MCNHHHQNDSKTPHSEARDNDTIRIRGARTHNLKNVDLDIPRHKLVVVTGLSGSGKSSLAFDTLYAEGQRRYVESLSAYARQFLQMMDKPDVDLIEGLSPAISIEQKSTSHNPRSTVGTVTEIHDYLRLLYARVGTPYCPEHNLPLSSQTVSQMVDAVLKLPEDTRVMILAPAVRERKGEFVDFFADLQAQGFARVRVDGEVYQLDEVPKLEKNIKHNIDVVIDRVKVKADIKQRLAESFETALRHGNERALAMEMDSGEEHWFSARFACPVCSYSLPELEPRLFSFNNPMGSCPTCDGLGNTNFFDPEKVVAHPELSLATGAIDGWDKRNQFYFQMIQSLARHYGFDVQAAWETLPEKVKKVVLHGSGKEIIDFTYLSERGTTFNRSHAFEGIIPNLERRYRETDSETVREKLREYQNHRACPSCGGARLRKEARYVYVSGEPLHEISAWPLTKTHQFFETLDLDGNKKQIAEKILKEITERLGFLINVGLDYLNLSRSAETLSGGEAQRIRLASQIGSGLTGVMYVLDEPSIGLHQRDNDRLLATLKRLRDLGNSVIVVEHDEDAIREADFVVDMGPGAGEHGGNVLIADTPENVAKCEKSVTGQYLSGKKSIAVPSERTPVNPDRMLVLKGARGNNLKNVTLELPLGLITCITGVSGSGKSTLINDTLAKITARELNRAQEEPAPYDDIHGLEHLDKVINVDQSPIGRTPRSNPATYTGLFTPIRELFAGVPLSRERGYNVGRFSFNVKGGRCEACQGDGVIKVEMHFLPDVYVPCEVCHGKRYNRETLEIQYKGKNISQVLDMTVEEAREFFDAVPTVSRKLQTLMDVGLGYIRLGQSATTLSGGEAQRVKLALELSKRDTGRTLYILDEPTTGLHFADIALLLEVIGRLKGKGNSIVIIEHNLDVIKTADWIVDLGPEGGDGGGRIIASGSPEQVAKVKGSYTGRYLKVVL
;
A
#
# COMPACT_ATOMS: atom_id res chain seq x y z
N MET A 1 -15.85 56.53 2.44
CA MET A 1 -16.88 57.42 3.03
C MET A 1 -18.09 57.41 2.11
N CYS A 2 -19.22 56.90 2.60
CA CYS A 2 -20.60 57.31 2.29
C CYS A 2 -21.56 56.33 2.97
N ASN A 3 -21.99 56.71 4.18
CA ASN A 3 -23.20 56.20 4.82
C ASN A 3 -24.42 56.77 4.09
N HIS A 4 -25.48 55.99 3.91
CA HIS A 4 -26.82 56.47 4.23
C HIS A 4 -27.80 55.32 4.49
N HIS A 5 -28.40 55.37 5.68
CA HIS A 5 -29.61 54.68 6.07
C HIS A 5 -30.79 55.10 5.21
N HIS A 6 -31.57 54.12 4.73
CA HIS A 6 -33.00 54.29 4.50
C HIS A 6 -33.74 53.13 5.17
N GLN A 7 -34.51 53.46 6.22
CA GLN A 7 -35.59 52.63 6.73
C GLN A 7 -36.75 52.68 5.72
N ASN A 8 -37.26 51.51 5.35
CA ASN A 8 -38.62 51.37 4.84
C ASN A 8 -39.19 50.05 5.36
N ASP A 9 -40.15 50.17 6.28
CA ASP A 9 -40.99 49.09 6.77
C ASP A 9 -41.93 48.63 5.67
N SER A 10 -41.68 47.45 5.11
CA SER A 10 -42.72 46.67 4.43
C SER A 10 -42.60 45.21 4.87
N LYS A 11 -43.47 44.82 5.80
CA LYS A 11 -43.65 43.44 6.27
C LYS A 11 -43.99 42.53 5.08
N THR A 12 -42.98 41.82 4.56
CA THR A 12 -43.18 40.56 3.84
C THR A 12 -43.10 39.40 4.84
N PRO A 13 -43.91 38.34 4.67
CA PRO A 13 -44.03 37.31 5.68
C PRO A 13 -42.71 36.56 5.82
N HIS A 14 -42.25 36.42 7.06
CA HIS A 14 -41.22 35.46 7.43
C HIS A 14 -41.59 34.08 6.88
N SER A 15 -40.97 33.68 5.77
CA SER A 15 -40.76 32.27 5.52
C SER A 15 -39.72 31.83 6.53
N GLU A 16 -40.16 31.15 7.58
CA GLU A 16 -39.32 30.28 8.41
C GLU A 16 -38.67 29.23 7.49
N ALA A 17 -37.60 29.60 6.80
CA ALA A 17 -36.69 28.67 6.16
C ALA A 17 -35.87 28.06 7.29
N ARG A 18 -36.14 26.78 7.56
CA ARG A 18 -35.49 25.86 8.51
C ARG A 18 -34.08 26.32 8.93
N ASP A 19 -33.94 26.69 10.20
CA ASP A 19 -32.66 27.07 10.85
C ASP A 19 -31.64 25.92 10.96
N ASN A 20 -31.89 24.76 10.32
CA ASN A 20 -31.15 23.49 10.49
C ASN A 20 -30.35 23.03 9.26
N ASP A 21 -30.37 23.78 8.15
CA ASP A 21 -29.78 23.37 6.86
C ASP A 21 -28.38 23.95 6.58
N THR A 22 -27.75 24.60 7.57
CA THR A 22 -26.40 25.21 7.43
C THR A 22 -25.48 24.82 8.57
N ILE A 23 -24.19 24.59 8.27
CA ILE A 23 -23.10 24.49 9.24
C ILE A 23 -22.57 25.90 9.46
N ARG A 24 -22.66 26.43 10.68
CA ARG A 24 -22.22 27.78 11.02
C ARG A 24 -20.94 27.71 11.86
N ILE A 25 -19.87 28.31 11.35
CA ILE A 25 -18.57 28.41 12.00
C ILE A 25 -18.39 29.85 12.45
N ARG A 26 -18.05 30.08 13.72
CA ARG A 26 -17.74 31.39 14.25
C ARG A 26 -16.38 31.40 14.95
N GLY A 27 -15.55 32.38 14.58
CA GLY A 27 -14.25 32.64 15.19
C GLY A 27 -13.23 31.50 15.06
N ALA A 28 -13.11 30.85 13.90
CA ALA A 28 -12.09 29.82 13.70
C ALA A 28 -10.68 30.42 13.60
N ARG A 29 -9.74 29.94 14.42
CA ARG A 29 -8.36 30.43 14.58
C ARG A 29 -7.29 29.33 14.54
N THR A 30 -7.69 28.12 14.15
CA THR A 30 -6.77 26.98 14.06
C THR A 30 -5.66 27.27 13.04
N HIS A 31 -4.40 27.08 13.46
CA HIS A 31 -3.19 27.41 12.70
C HIS A 31 -3.10 28.88 12.25
N ASN A 32 -3.28 29.16 10.96
CA ASN A 32 -3.16 30.50 10.39
C ASN A 32 -4.51 31.19 10.15
N LEU A 33 -5.64 30.55 10.50
CA LEU A 33 -6.98 31.12 10.34
C LEU A 33 -7.13 32.41 11.15
N LYS A 34 -7.69 33.45 10.53
CA LYS A 34 -7.78 34.81 11.08
C LYS A 34 -9.16 35.10 11.66
N ASN A 35 -9.57 34.32 12.66
CA ASN A 35 -10.87 34.46 13.32
C ASN A 35 -12.04 34.41 12.32
N VAL A 36 -12.07 33.34 11.52
CA VAL A 36 -12.97 33.18 10.38
C VAL A 36 -14.39 32.84 10.82
N ASP A 37 -15.35 33.59 10.29
CA ASP A 37 -16.78 33.26 10.32
C ASP A 37 -17.22 32.76 8.94
N LEU A 38 -17.90 31.61 8.90
CA LEU A 38 -18.31 30.98 7.64
C LEU A 38 -19.61 30.19 7.82
N ASP A 39 -20.51 30.30 6.85
CA ASP A 39 -21.72 29.50 6.75
C ASP A 39 -21.62 28.57 5.54
N ILE A 40 -21.72 27.26 5.78
CA ILE A 40 -21.62 26.22 4.75
C ILE A 40 -22.98 25.52 4.61
N PRO A 41 -23.52 25.37 3.39
CA PRO A 41 -24.79 24.66 3.20
C PRO A 41 -24.64 23.15 3.47
N ARG A 42 -25.60 22.57 4.18
CA ARG A 42 -25.67 21.11 4.40
C ARG A 42 -26.24 20.40 3.17
N HIS A 43 -25.93 19.11 3.04
CA HIS A 43 -26.40 18.24 1.96
C HIS A 43 -25.98 18.72 0.56
N LYS A 44 -24.86 19.43 0.49
CA LYS A 44 -24.27 19.98 -0.73
C LYS A 44 -22.84 19.46 -0.93
N LEU A 45 -22.39 19.50 -2.17
CA LEU A 45 -20.99 19.32 -2.55
C LEU A 45 -20.29 20.68 -2.45
N VAL A 46 -19.47 20.83 -1.42
CA VAL A 46 -18.74 22.06 -1.09
C VAL A 46 -17.28 21.87 -1.43
N VAL A 47 -16.70 22.76 -2.23
CA VAL A 47 -15.28 22.74 -2.55
C VAL A 47 -14.56 23.87 -1.81
N VAL A 48 -13.51 23.53 -1.07
CA VAL A 48 -12.60 24.49 -0.42
C VAL A 48 -11.34 24.60 -1.27
N THR A 49 -11.05 25.80 -1.77
CA THR A 49 -9.95 26.05 -2.72
C THR A 49 -9.13 27.28 -2.34
N GLY A 50 -8.08 27.57 -3.10
CA GLY A 50 -7.11 28.65 -2.87
C GLY A 50 -5.66 28.17 -2.81
N LEU A 51 -4.71 29.10 -2.62
CA LEU A 51 -3.26 28.83 -2.71
C LEU A 51 -2.74 27.75 -1.73
N SER A 52 -1.63 27.10 -2.05
CA SER A 52 -0.93 26.19 -1.13
C SER A 52 -0.58 26.95 0.17
N GLY A 53 -0.96 26.41 1.33
CA GLY A 53 -0.77 27.09 2.63
C GLY A 53 -1.78 28.20 2.97
N SER A 54 -2.87 28.40 2.21
CA SER A 54 -3.88 29.43 2.48
C SER A 54 -4.78 29.16 3.70
N GLY A 55 -4.73 27.96 4.28
CA GLY A 55 -5.55 27.53 5.43
C GLY A 55 -6.70 26.57 5.09
N LYS A 56 -6.74 26.01 3.88
CA LYS A 56 -7.78 25.05 3.43
C LYS A 56 -7.89 23.83 4.36
N SER A 57 -6.78 23.14 4.58
CA SER A 57 -6.73 21.94 5.43
C SER A 57 -6.97 22.30 6.91
N SER A 58 -6.53 23.49 7.35
CA SER A 58 -6.81 23.99 8.70
C SER A 58 -8.30 24.20 8.96
N LEU A 59 -9.05 24.65 7.95
CA LEU A 59 -10.50 24.78 8.02
C LEU A 59 -11.20 23.41 7.89
N ALA A 60 -10.87 22.64 6.86
CA ALA A 60 -11.59 21.41 6.53
C ALA A 60 -11.26 20.25 7.49
N PHE A 61 -9.98 19.99 7.75
CA PHE A 61 -9.53 18.85 8.55
C PHE A 61 -9.32 19.23 10.02
N ASP A 62 -8.50 20.24 10.29
CA ASP A 62 -8.07 20.54 11.66
C ASP A 62 -9.17 21.27 12.47
N THR A 63 -10.18 21.81 11.80
CA THR A 63 -11.35 22.44 12.45
C THR A 63 -12.62 21.61 12.26
N LEU A 64 -13.16 21.51 11.05
CA LEU A 64 -14.47 20.89 10.80
C LEU A 64 -14.49 19.38 11.08
N TYR A 65 -13.59 18.62 10.45
CA TYR A 65 -13.47 17.18 10.68
C TYR A 65 -13.10 16.87 12.13
N ALA A 66 -12.07 17.55 12.67
CA ALA A 66 -11.61 17.35 14.04
C ALA A 66 -12.74 17.55 15.06
N GLU A 67 -13.54 18.61 14.94
CA GLU A 67 -14.69 18.81 15.82
C GLU A 67 -15.80 17.78 15.60
N GLY A 68 -16.09 17.40 14.35
CA GLY A 68 -17.15 16.43 14.07
C GLY A 68 -16.84 15.02 14.54
N GLN A 69 -15.59 14.61 14.40
CA GLN A 69 -15.11 13.35 14.95
C GLN A 69 -15.08 13.41 16.47
N ARG A 70 -14.52 14.48 17.07
CA ARG A 70 -14.41 14.61 18.53
C ARG A 70 -15.78 14.56 19.20
N ARG A 71 -16.74 15.37 18.75
CA ARG A 71 -18.11 15.41 19.33
C ARG A 71 -18.80 14.05 19.25
N TYR A 72 -18.60 13.31 18.17
CA TYR A 72 -19.15 11.97 18.01
C TYR A 72 -18.47 10.96 18.96
N VAL A 73 -17.14 10.91 19.00
CA VAL A 73 -16.40 9.95 19.84
C VAL A 73 -16.59 10.24 21.34
N GLU A 74 -16.74 11.49 21.74
CA GLU A 74 -17.08 11.89 23.13
C GLU A 74 -18.43 11.37 23.62
N SER A 75 -19.32 10.98 22.69
CA SER A 75 -20.61 10.37 22.99
C SER A 75 -20.54 8.85 23.17
N LEU A 76 -19.47 8.18 22.73
CA LEU A 76 -19.36 6.72 22.74
C LEU A 76 -19.19 6.13 24.15
N SER A 77 -18.37 6.76 25.01
CA SER A 77 -18.19 6.31 26.39
C SER A 77 -17.61 7.40 27.29
N ALA A 78 -17.84 7.29 28.60
CA ALA A 78 -17.21 8.16 29.60
C ALA A 78 -15.69 8.05 29.59
N TYR A 79 -15.15 6.86 29.32
CA TYR A 79 -13.72 6.60 29.17
C TYR A 79 -13.13 7.34 27.97
N ALA A 80 -13.75 7.21 26.79
CA ALA A 80 -13.31 7.92 25.58
C ALA A 80 -13.31 9.45 25.80
N ARG A 81 -14.32 9.98 26.52
CA ARG A 81 -14.39 11.40 26.88
C ARG A 81 -13.21 11.87 27.74
N GLN A 82 -12.81 11.09 28.75
CA GLN A 82 -11.64 11.42 29.58
C GLN A 82 -10.35 11.42 28.75
N PHE A 83 -10.20 10.48 27.82
CA PHE A 83 -9.04 10.43 26.93
C PHE A 83 -8.98 11.60 25.95
N LEU A 84 -10.11 11.98 25.34
CA LEU A 84 -10.19 13.09 24.40
C LEU A 84 -9.97 14.46 25.06
N GLN A 85 -10.17 14.59 26.37
CA GLN A 85 -9.85 15.82 27.11
C GLN A 85 -8.35 16.11 27.18
N MET A 86 -7.49 15.10 26.98
CA MET A 86 -6.04 15.30 26.90
C MET A 86 -5.58 15.83 25.53
N MET A 87 -6.47 15.86 24.53
CA MET A 87 -6.17 16.41 23.21
C MET A 87 -6.45 17.91 23.16
N ASP A 88 -5.62 18.63 22.43
CA ASP A 88 -5.89 20.03 22.11
C ASP A 88 -7.15 20.14 21.26
N LYS A 89 -8.10 20.95 21.72
CA LYS A 89 -9.32 21.25 20.96
C LYS A 89 -8.99 22.21 19.83
N PRO A 90 -9.64 22.09 18.66
CA PRO A 90 -9.55 23.12 17.62
C PRO A 90 -9.91 24.49 18.18
N ASP A 91 -9.14 25.52 17.82
CA ASP A 91 -9.37 26.89 18.29
C ASP A 91 -10.50 27.52 17.47
N VAL A 92 -11.71 27.49 18.04
CA VAL A 92 -12.94 28.01 17.45
C VAL A 92 -13.89 28.46 18.56
N ASP A 93 -14.63 29.55 18.34
CA ASP A 93 -15.58 30.05 19.35
C ASP A 93 -16.85 29.21 19.38
N LEU A 94 -17.46 28.97 18.22
CA LEU A 94 -18.69 28.21 18.10
C LEU A 94 -18.78 27.51 16.74
N ILE A 95 -19.22 26.25 16.75
CA ILE A 95 -19.68 25.56 15.53
C ILE A 95 -21.03 24.91 15.77
N GLU A 96 -22.01 25.28 14.96
CA GLU A 96 -23.40 24.79 14.97
C GLU A 96 -23.74 24.02 13.68
N GLY A 97 -24.73 23.13 13.75
CA GLY A 97 -25.19 22.35 12.58
C GLY A 97 -24.23 21.23 12.14
N LEU A 98 -23.21 20.92 12.94
CA LEU A 98 -22.17 19.97 12.57
C LEU A 98 -22.66 18.51 12.67
N SER A 99 -22.33 17.70 11.66
CA SER A 99 -22.68 16.27 11.60
C SER A 99 -21.47 15.40 11.98
N PRO A 100 -21.66 14.13 12.36
CA PRO A 100 -20.54 13.20 12.51
C PRO A 100 -19.67 13.20 11.26
N ALA A 101 -18.35 13.34 11.44
CA ALA A 101 -17.43 13.59 10.34
C ALA A 101 -16.56 12.37 10.03
N ILE A 102 -16.35 12.09 8.75
CA ILE A 102 -15.44 11.06 8.24
C ILE A 102 -14.46 11.72 7.28
N SER A 103 -13.16 11.60 7.55
CA SER A 103 -12.12 12.05 6.63
C SER A 103 -11.71 10.95 5.64
N ILE A 104 -11.46 11.36 4.39
CA ILE A 104 -10.91 10.53 3.32
C ILE A 104 -9.63 11.23 2.82
N GLU A 105 -8.56 11.05 3.59
CA GLU A 105 -7.23 11.61 3.34
C GLU A 105 -6.29 10.59 2.65
N GLN A 106 -5.18 11.09 2.11
CA GLN A 106 -4.11 10.29 1.52
C GLN A 106 -3.14 9.67 2.53
N LYS A 107 -3.37 9.87 3.84
CA LYS A 107 -2.49 9.31 4.87
C LYS A 107 -2.38 7.79 4.69
N SER A 108 -1.14 7.31 4.65
CA SER A 108 -0.77 5.94 4.33
C SER A 108 -1.71 4.94 5.00
N THR A 109 -2.36 4.10 4.20
CA THR A 109 -3.07 2.92 4.70
C THR A 109 -2.12 2.06 5.53
N SER A 110 -2.69 1.36 6.52
CA SER A 110 -1.97 0.44 7.41
C SER A 110 -0.86 -0.34 6.68
N HIS A 111 0.40 -0.18 7.12
CA HIS A 111 1.57 -0.92 6.66
C HIS A 111 1.57 -2.37 7.19
N ASN A 112 0.42 -3.04 7.09
CA ASN A 112 0.30 -4.42 7.48
C ASN A 112 0.45 -5.28 6.21
N PRO A 113 1.50 -6.11 6.11
CA PRO A 113 1.76 -6.93 4.91
C PRO A 113 0.67 -7.97 4.66
N ARG A 114 -0.16 -8.26 5.67
CA ARG A 114 -1.33 -9.13 5.53
C ARG A 114 -2.53 -8.42 4.91
N SER A 115 -2.57 -7.10 4.91
CA SER A 115 -3.69 -6.35 4.34
C SER A 115 -3.66 -6.36 2.81
N THR A 116 -4.82 -6.56 2.21
CA THR A 116 -5.06 -6.58 0.76
C THR A 116 -6.23 -5.69 0.38
N VAL A 117 -6.39 -5.38 -0.90
CA VAL A 117 -7.57 -4.67 -1.42
C VAL A 117 -8.86 -5.37 -0.97
N GLY A 118 -8.92 -6.70 -1.03
CA GLY A 118 -10.08 -7.48 -0.62
C GLY A 118 -10.41 -7.37 0.87
N THR A 119 -9.41 -7.25 1.75
CA THR A 119 -9.65 -7.08 3.19
C THR A 119 -10.02 -5.65 3.55
N VAL A 120 -9.42 -4.65 2.91
CA VAL A 120 -9.74 -3.22 3.15
C VAL A 120 -11.16 -2.88 2.70
N THR A 121 -11.65 -3.56 1.67
CA THR A 121 -12.99 -3.37 1.10
C THR A 121 -14.05 -4.27 1.72
N GLU A 122 -13.64 -5.16 2.63
CA GLU A 122 -14.45 -6.25 3.23
C GLU A 122 -15.01 -7.27 2.20
N ILE A 123 -14.73 -7.11 0.90
CA ILE A 123 -15.16 -8.03 -0.15
C ILE A 123 -14.63 -9.44 0.15
N HIS A 124 -13.41 -9.55 0.67
CA HIS A 124 -12.85 -10.83 1.07
C HIS A 124 -13.68 -11.51 2.17
N ASP A 125 -14.29 -10.77 3.09
CA ASP A 125 -15.13 -11.35 4.14
C ASP A 125 -16.46 -11.90 3.60
N TYR A 126 -17.07 -11.21 2.64
CA TYR A 126 -18.22 -11.74 1.91
C TYR A 126 -17.85 -12.94 1.05
N LEU A 127 -16.68 -12.94 0.41
CA LEU A 127 -16.20 -14.10 -0.34
C LEU A 127 -15.96 -15.31 0.57
N ARG A 128 -15.37 -15.11 1.76
CA ARG A 128 -15.21 -16.16 2.77
C ARG A 128 -16.56 -16.74 3.19
N LEU A 129 -17.57 -15.89 3.37
CA LEU A 129 -18.92 -16.32 3.70
C LEU A 129 -19.57 -17.09 2.55
N LEU A 130 -19.43 -16.62 1.30
CA LEU A 130 -19.93 -17.29 0.10
C LEU A 130 -19.32 -18.69 -0.03
N TYR A 131 -18.00 -18.80 0.01
CA TYR A 131 -17.30 -20.08 -0.14
C TYR A 131 -17.60 -21.06 0.99
N ALA A 132 -17.82 -20.58 2.22
CA ALA A 132 -18.24 -21.42 3.32
C ALA A 132 -19.67 -21.97 3.15
N ARG A 133 -20.57 -21.21 2.51
CA ARG A 133 -21.99 -21.58 2.40
C ARG A 133 -22.35 -22.35 1.14
N VAL A 134 -21.77 -21.99 -0.01
CA VAL A 134 -22.11 -22.61 -1.30
C VAL A 134 -20.96 -23.38 -1.95
N GLY A 135 -19.74 -23.19 -1.45
CA GLY A 135 -18.54 -23.83 -1.95
C GLY A 135 -18.61 -25.34 -1.86
N THR A 136 -18.12 -26.01 -2.91
CA THR A 136 -18.01 -27.46 -2.96
C THR A 136 -16.55 -27.83 -2.73
N PRO A 137 -16.20 -28.54 -1.65
CA PRO A 137 -14.83 -28.97 -1.39
C PRO A 137 -14.46 -30.16 -2.30
N TYR A 138 -13.21 -30.22 -2.75
CA TYR A 138 -12.68 -31.28 -3.59
C TYR A 138 -11.46 -31.94 -2.95
N CYS A 139 -11.24 -33.22 -3.26
CA CYS A 139 -10.01 -33.91 -2.91
C CYS A 139 -8.84 -33.38 -3.73
N PRO A 140 -7.73 -32.91 -3.13
CA PRO A 140 -6.60 -32.39 -3.88
C PRO A 140 -5.83 -33.42 -4.72
N GLU A 141 -6.02 -34.71 -4.47
CA GLU A 141 -5.32 -35.79 -5.18
C GLU A 141 -6.20 -36.41 -6.28
N HIS A 142 -7.48 -36.62 -5.99
CA HIS A 142 -8.41 -37.31 -6.88
C HIS A 142 -9.34 -36.37 -7.66
N ASN A 143 -9.38 -35.09 -7.29
CA ASN A 143 -10.27 -34.07 -7.85
C ASN A 143 -11.75 -34.48 -7.86
N LEU A 144 -12.17 -35.22 -6.83
CA LEU A 144 -13.56 -35.64 -6.61
C LEU A 144 -14.25 -34.70 -5.61
N PRO A 145 -15.54 -34.37 -5.82
CA PRO A 145 -16.30 -33.56 -4.88
C PRO A 145 -16.46 -34.31 -3.56
N LEU A 146 -16.25 -33.62 -2.45
CA LEU A 146 -16.49 -34.13 -1.11
C LEU A 146 -17.90 -33.72 -0.72
N SER A 147 -18.72 -34.69 -0.35
CA SER A 147 -20.08 -34.48 0.13
C SER A 147 -20.22 -34.98 1.56
N SER A 148 -20.90 -34.20 2.40
CA SER A 148 -21.40 -34.63 3.70
C SER A 148 -22.90 -34.89 3.60
N GLN A 149 -23.36 -36.00 4.16
CA GLN A 149 -24.77 -36.36 4.22
C GLN A 149 -25.15 -36.71 5.66
N THR A 150 -26.38 -36.38 6.05
CA THR A 150 -26.93 -36.88 7.32
C THR A 150 -27.34 -38.34 7.17
N VAL A 151 -27.42 -39.08 8.28
CA VAL A 151 -27.91 -40.48 8.26
C VAL A 151 -29.26 -40.57 7.56
N SER A 152 -30.18 -39.63 7.81
CA SER A 152 -31.48 -39.57 7.11
C SER A 152 -31.33 -39.47 5.59
N GLN A 153 -30.42 -38.63 5.09
CA GLN A 153 -30.17 -38.51 3.65
C GLN A 153 -29.54 -39.76 3.06
N MET A 154 -28.68 -40.47 3.80
CA MET A 154 -28.11 -41.76 3.39
C MET A 154 -29.21 -42.81 3.25
N VAL A 155 -30.11 -42.87 4.24
CA VAL A 155 -31.29 -43.76 4.23
C VAL A 155 -32.20 -43.42 3.04
N ASP A 156 -32.53 -42.15 2.84
CA ASP A 156 -33.38 -41.70 1.73
C ASP A 156 -32.76 -42.00 0.36
N ALA A 157 -31.42 -41.93 0.23
CA ALA A 157 -30.72 -42.28 -1.00
C ALA A 157 -30.84 -43.78 -1.32
N VAL A 158 -30.66 -44.66 -0.32
CA VAL A 158 -30.83 -46.11 -0.51
C VAL A 158 -32.29 -46.47 -0.80
N LEU A 159 -33.25 -45.77 -0.20
CA LEU A 159 -34.69 -46.00 -0.44
C LEU A 159 -35.18 -45.53 -1.81
N LYS A 160 -34.39 -44.73 -2.54
CA LYS A 160 -34.69 -44.36 -3.94
C LYS A 160 -34.32 -45.47 -4.93
N LEU A 161 -33.56 -46.49 -4.51
CA LEU A 161 -33.27 -47.65 -5.34
C LEU A 161 -34.54 -48.46 -5.62
N PRO A 162 -34.59 -49.24 -6.71
CA PRO A 162 -35.75 -50.09 -7.03
C PRO A 162 -36.14 -51.01 -5.86
N GLU A 163 -37.44 -51.25 -5.70
CA GLU A 163 -37.94 -52.15 -4.66
C GLU A 163 -37.34 -53.56 -4.80
N ASP A 164 -37.07 -54.22 -3.67
CA ASP A 164 -36.40 -55.52 -3.56
C ASP A 164 -34.91 -55.59 -3.99
N THR A 165 -34.27 -54.45 -4.31
CA THR A 165 -32.81 -54.39 -4.54
C THR A 165 -32.07 -54.87 -3.29
N ARG A 166 -31.12 -55.80 -3.46
CA ARG A 166 -30.29 -56.33 -2.36
C ARG A 166 -29.09 -55.43 -2.14
N VAL A 167 -28.98 -54.84 -0.95
CA VAL A 167 -27.93 -53.89 -0.60
C VAL A 167 -27.15 -54.36 0.62
N MET A 168 -25.83 -54.26 0.54
CA MET A 168 -24.90 -54.53 1.63
C MET A 168 -24.37 -53.20 2.18
N ILE A 169 -24.62 -52.95 3.47
CA ILE A 169 -24.08 -51.78 4.17
C ILE A 169 -22.72 -52.14 4.74
N LEU A 170 -21.71 -51.37 4.36
CA LEU A 170 -20.30 -51.61 4.60
C LEU A 170 -19.69 -50.42 5.35
N ALA A 171 -18.82 -50.70 6.31
CA ALA A 171 -17.99 -49.71 6.98
C ALA A 171 -16.55 -49.76 6.43
N PRO A 172 -16.11 -48.76 5.65
CA PRO A 172 -14.77 -48.73 5.06
C PRO A 172 -13.70 -48.38 6.10
N ALA A 173 -13.32 -49.38 6.90
CA ALA A 173 -12.41 -49.19 8.02
C ALA A 173 -10.96 -48.95 7.57
N VAL A 174 -10.51 -49.61 6.49
CA VAL A 174 -9.14 -49.48 5.96
C VAL A 174 -9.19 -49.20 4.46
N ARG A 175 -8.47 -48.15 4.03
CA ARG A 175 -8.33 -47.75 2.63
C ARG A 175 -6.88 -47.46 2.27
N GLU A 176 -6.39 -48.10 1.21
CA GLU A 176 -5.03 -47.94 0.66
C GLU A 176 -3.87 -48.00 1.69
N ARG A 177 -4.02 -48.77 2.77
CA ARG A 177 -2.98 -48.90 3.81
C ARG A 177 -2.25 -50.21 3.69
N LYS A 178 -0.93 -50.17 3.92
CA LYS A 178 -0.07 -51.35 3.96
C LYS A 178 -0.10 -52.01 5.34
N GLY A 179 -0.23 -53.33 5.40
CA GLY A 179 -0.18 -54.08 6.65
C GLY A 179 -0.89 -55.42 6.60
N GLU A 180 -0.63 -56.28 7.59
CA GLU A 180 -1.26 -57.60 7.70
C GLU A 180 -2.62 -57.56 8.44
N PHE A 181 -2.90 -56.47 9.19
CA PHE A 181 -4.16 -56.21 9.90
C PHE A 181 -4.68 -57.32 10.84
N VAL A 182 -3.81 -58.20 11.34
CA VAL A 182 -4.19 -59.35 12.20
C VAL A 182 -4.93 -58.91 13.47
N ASP A 183 -4.36 -57.96 14.21
CA ASP A 183 -4.97 -57.45 15.45
C ASP A 183 -6.32 -56.76 15.17
N PHE A 184 -6.44 -56.09 14.02
CA PHE A 184 -7.67 -55.43 13.61
C PHE A 184 -8.81 -56.41 13.34
N PHE A 185 -8.53 -57.56 12.70
CA PHE A 185 -9.55 -58.61 12.53
C PHE A 185 -9.97 -59.25 13.85
N ALA A 186 -9.02 -59.48 14.77
CA ALA A 186 -9.34 -60.00 16.10
C ALA A 186 -10.25 -59.04 16.89
N ASP A 187 -10.00 -57.73 16.80
CA ASP A 187 -10.85 -56.70 17.43
C ASP A 187 -12.27 -56.67 16.85
N LEU A 188 -12.42 -56.84 15.52
CA LEU A 188 -13.74 -56.91 14.88
C LEU A 188 -14.52 -58.16 15.31
N GLN A 189 -13.83 -59.30 15.45
CA GLN A 189 -14.44 -60.54 15.92
C GLN A 189 -14.91 -60.41 17.38
N ALA A 190 -14.10 -59.78 18.23
CA ALA A 190 -14.45 -59.49 19.63
C ALA A 190 -15.66 -58.53 19.75
N GLN A 191 -15.85 -57.64 18.78
CA GLN A 191 -17.01 -56.74 18.69
C GLN A 191 -18.26 -57.43 18.09
N GLY A 192 -18.16 -58.70 17.67
CA GLY A 192 -19.28 -59.51 17.19
C GLY A 192 -19.58 -59.39 15.70
N PHE A 193 -18.68 -58.81 14.90
CA PHE A 193 -18.81 -58.83 13.44
C PHE A 193 -18.52 -60.23 12.90
N ALA A 194 -19.25 -60.64 11.84
CA ALA A 194 -19.11 -61.98 11.26
C ALA A 194 -18.43 -62.00 9.88
N ARG A 195 -18.46 -60.87 9.14
CA ARG A 195 -18.00 -60.81 7.76
C ARG A 195 -17.25 -59.52 7.47
N VAL A 196 -16.26 -59.62 6.59
CA VAL A 196 -15.47 -58.51 6.09
C VAL A 196 -15.29 -58.68 4.58
N ARG A 197 -15.18 -57.58 3.85
CA ARG A 197 -14.78 -57.57 2.45
C ARG A 197 -13.35 -57.05 2.37
N VAL A 198 -12.44 -57.87 1.84
CA VAL A 198 -11.03 -57.55 1.70
C VAL A 198 -10.67 -57.56 0.22
N ASP A 199 -10.14 -56.44 -0.28
CA ASP A 199 -9.75 -56.24 -1.67
C ASP A 199 -10.82 -56.64 -2.71
N GLY A 200 -12.09 -56.44 -2.35
CA GLY A 200 -13.26 -56.70 -3.20
C GLY A 200 -13.96 -58.04 -2.95
N GLU A 201 -13.32 -58.98 -2.24
CA GLU A 201 -13.90 -60.29 -1.94
C GLU A 201 -14.43 -60.38 -0.51
N VAL A 202 -15.60 -61.00 -0.33
CA VAL A 202 -16.26 -61.13 0.99
C VAL A 202 -15.83 -62.43 1.66
N TYR A 203 -15.24 -62.32 2.84
CA TYR A 203 -14.80 -63.42 3.69
C TYR A 203 -15.62 -63.48 4.98
N GLN A 204 -15.78 -64.68 5.53
CA GLN A 204 -16.09 -64.81 6.96
C GLN A 204 -14.85 -64.44 7.76
N LEU A 205 -15.02 -63.79 8.91
CA LEU A 205 -13.90 -63.29 9.71
C LEU A 205 -12.90 -64.38 10.11
N ASP A 206 -13.37 -65.62 10.27
CA ASP A 206 -12.56 -66.79 10.62
C ASP A 206 -11.80 -67.39 9.42
N GLU A 207 -12.14 -66.97 8.19
CA GLU A 207 -11.65 -67.50 6.91
C GLU A 207 -10.86 -66.45 6.09
N VAL A 208 -10.51 -65.31 6.70
CA VAL A 208 -9.78 -64.23 6.01
C VAL A 208 -8.36 -64.70 5.69
N PRO A 209 -7.89 -64.58 4.43
CA PRO A 209 -6.53 -64.93 4.06
C PRO A 209 -5.50 -64.00 4.72
N LYS A 210 -4.31 -64.52 5.00
CA LYS A 210 -3.23 -63.71 5.58
C LYS A 210 -2.76 -62.65 4.57
N LEU A 211 -2.95 -61.37 4.93
CA LEU A 211 -2.60 -60.23 4.08
C LEU A 211 -1.10 -59.93 4.08
N GLU A 212 -0.59 -59.36 2.99
CA GLU A 212 0.82 -59.08 2.81
C GLU A 212 1.21 -57.71 3.37
N LYS A 213 2.23 -57.66 4.24
CA LYS A 213 2.65 -56.44 4.92
C LYS A 213 3.03 -55.26 4.00
N ASN A 214 3.54 -55.53 2.80
CA ASN A 214 4.08 -54.51 1.89
C ASN A 214 3.10 -54.04 0.81
N ILE A 215 1.93 -54.68 0.70
CA ILE A 215 0.88 -54.38 -0.27
C ILE A 215 -0.18 -53.51 0.40
N LYS A 216 -0.78 -52.59 -0.37
CA LYS A 216 -1.90 -51.76 0.11
C LYS A 216 -3.18 -52.60 0.04
N HIS A 217 -3.94 -52.63 1.13
CA HIS A 217 -5.20 -53.36 1.22
C HIS A 217 -6.38 -52.41 1.49
N ASN A 218 -7.57 -52.84 1.05
CA ASN A 218 -8.86 -52.21 1.31
C ASN A 218 -9.75 -53.18 2.10
N ILE A 219 -10.16 -52.78 3.31
CA ILE A 219 -10.96 -53.64 4.21
C ILE A 219 -12.25 -52.91 4.58
N ASP A 220 -13.38 -53.54 4.27
CA ASP A 220 -14.73 -53.11 4.62
C ASP A 220 -15.37 -54.08 5.61
N VAL A 221 -15.91 -53.58 6.71
CA VAL A 221 -16.69 -54.40 7.64
C VAL A 221 -18.12 -54.49 7.15
N VAL A 222 -18.68 -55.70 7.06
CA VAL A 222 -20.07 -55.89 6.65
C VAL A 222 -20.97 -55.65 7.86
N ILE A 223 -21.74 -54.55 7.82
CA ILE A 223 -22.61 -54.13 8.92
C ILE A 223 -23.99 -54.77 8.82
N ASP A 224 -24.63 -54.64 7.66
CA ASP A 224 -25.96 -55.22 7.43
C ASP A 224 -26.15 -55.62 5.96
N ARG A 225 -27.10 -56.53 5.70
CA ARG A 225 -27.53 -56.98 4.39
C ARG A 225 -29.04 -56.94 4.33
N VAL A 226 -29.59 -56.02 3.54
CA VAL A 226 -31.02 -55.71 3.52
C VAL A 226 -31.56 -55.71 2.09
N LYS A 227 -32.88 -55.89 1.97
CA LYS A 227 -33.62 -55.67 0.73
C LYS A 227 -34.36 -54.35 0.83
N VAL A 228 -34.25 -53.50 -0.18
CA VAL A 228 -34.89 -52.19 -0.20
C VAL A 228 -36.41 -52.33 -0.14
N LYS A 229 -37.01 -51.86 0.96
CA LYS A 229 -38.45 -51.82 1.23
C LYS A 229 -38.81 -50.55 2.00
N ALA A 230 -40.06 -50.10 1.92
CA ALA A 230 -40.47 -48.85 2.56
C ALA A 230 -40.44 -48.90 4.11
N ASP A 231 -40.53 -50.09 4.70
CA ASP A 231 -40.62 -50.34 6.15
C ASP A 231 -39.26 -50.45 6.85
N ILE A 232 -38.15 -50.59 6.12
CA ILE A 232 -36.81 -50.78 6.70
C ILE A 232 -36.06 -49.49 7.07
N LYS A 233 -36.75 -48.34 7.08
CA LYS A 233 -36.17 -47.01 7.38
C LYS A 233 -35.34 -46.98 8.66
N GLN A 234 -35.91 -47.45 9.77
CA GLN A 234 -35.24 -47.42 11.08
C GLN A 234 -34.01 -48.33 11.12
N ARG A 235 -34.13 -49.53 10.54
CA ARG A 235 -33.02 -50.49 10.45
C ARG A 235 -31.86 -49.96 9.60
N LEU A 236 -32.15 -49.30 8.49
CA LEU A 236 -31.13 -48.63 7.68
C LEU A 236 -30.41 -47.52 8.46
N ALA A 237 -31.16 -46.72 9.24
CA ALA A 237 -30.57 -45.67 10.06
C ALA A 237 -29.58 -46.23 11.10
N GLU A 238 -29.97 -47.26 11.86
CA GLU A 238 -29.11 -47.95 12.83
C GLU A 238 -27.87 -48.59 12.16
N SER A 239 -28.05 -49.15 10.95
CA SER A 239 -26.96 -49.72 10.16
C SER A 239 -25.98 -48.65 9.70
N PHE A 240 -26.45 -47.51 9.22
CA PHE A 240 -25.60 -46.40 8.82
C PHE A 240 -24.89 -45.76 10.01
N GLU A 241 -25.53 -45.60 11.17
CA GLU A 241 -24.87 -45.12 12.40
C GLU A 241 -23.73 -46.05 12.82
N THR A 242 -23.96 -47.36 12.75
CA THR A 242 -22.93 -48.36 13.05
C THR A 242 -21.82 -48.31 11.99
N ALA A 243 -22.17 -48.20 10.71
CA ALA A 243 -21.20 -48.11 9.63
C ALA A 243 -20.29 -46.88 9.75
N LEU A 244 -20.87 -45.70 10.04
CA LEU A 244 -20.12 -44.47 10.26
C LEU A 244 -19.16 -44.58 11.45
N ARG A 245 -19.59 -45.22 12.55
CA ARG A 245 -18.75 -45.42 13.74
C ARG A 245 -17.52 -46.28 13.46
N HIS A 246 -17.69 -47.35 12.68
CA HIS A 246 -16.60 -48.29 12.36
C HIS A 246 -15.82 -47.92 11.08
N GLY A 247 -16.35 -47.02 10.25
CA GLY A 247 -15.77 -46.58 8.96
C GLY A 247 -15.08 -45.22 9.01
N ASN A 248 -14.78 -44.67 10.19
CA ASN A 248 -14.28 -43.30 10.36
C ASN A 248 -15.18 -42.26 9.66
N GLU A 249 -16.45 -42.21 10.04
CA GLU A 249 -17.48 -41.29 9.51
C GLU A 249 -17.79 -41.51 8.03
N ARG A 250 -17.46 -42.68 7.48
CA ARG A 250 -17.78 -43.10 6.12
C ARG A 250 -18.59 -44.39 6.15
N ALA A 251 -19.44 -44.55 5.16
CA ALA A 251 -20.24 -45.74 4.93
C ALA A 251 -20.32 -46.00 3.42
N LEU A 252 -20.55 -47.25 3.05
CA LEU A 252 -20.68 -47.68 1.67
C LEU A 252 -21.92 -48.58 1.58
N ALA A 253 -22.81 -48.32 0.63
CA ALA A 253 -23.89 -49.24 0.29
C ALA A 253 -23.58 -49.86 -1.06
N MET A 254 -23.42 -51.17 -1.11
CA MET A 254 -23.12 -51.90 -2.34
C MET A 254 -24.34 -52.71 -2.77
N GLU A 255 -24.75 -52.56 -4.03
CA GLU A 255 -25.74 -53.43 -4.64
C GLU A 255 -25.16 -54.82 -4.88
N MET A 256 -25.79 -55.85 -4.32
CA MET A 256 -25.28 -57.22 -4.38
C MET A 256 -25.42 -57.85 -5.77
N ASP A 257 -26.33 -57.33 -6.58
CA ASP A 257 -26.67 -57.88 -7.90
C ASP A 257 -25.88 -57.22 -9.04
N SER A 258 -25.73 -55.89 -9.01
CA SER A 258 -24.99 -55.11 -10.02
C SER A 258 -23.52 -54.87 -9.65
N GLY A 259 -23.19 -54.95 -8.36
CA GLY A 259 -21.87 -54.56 -7.83
C GLY A 259 -21.67 -53.04 -7.74
N GLU A 260 -22.70 -52.24 -7.99
CA GLU A 260 -22.62 -50.78 -7.93
C GLU A 260 -22.42 -50.29 -6.48
N GLU A 261 -21.51 -49.32 -6.31
CA GLU A 261 -21.08 -48.81 -5.01
C GLU A 261 -21.56 -47.38 -4.77
N HIS A 262 -22.37 -47.20 -3.73
CA HIS A 262 -22.91 -45.91 -3.30
C HIS A 262 -22.20 -45.43 -2.04
N TRP A 263 -21.35 -44.42 -2.18
CA TRP A 263 -20.53 -43.90 -1.09
C TRP A 263 -21.25 -42.84 -0.27
N PHE A 264 -21.14 -42.93 1.05
CA PHE A 264 -21.74 -42.03 2.02
C PHE A 264 -20.69 -41.56 3.04
N SER A 265 -20.81 -40.33 3.49
CA SER A 265 -19.92 -39.77 4.52
C SER A 265 -20.65 -38.75 5.37
N ALA A 266 -20.47 -38.81 6.69
CA ALA A 266 -21.01 -37.82 7.62
C ALA A 266 -20.16 -36.53 7.69
N ARG A 267 -18.91 -36.59 7.20
CA ARG A 267 -18.02 -35.43 7.01
C ARG A 267 -17.70 -35.22 5.54
N PHE A 268 -17.06 -34.11 5.18
CA PHE A 268 -16.53 -33.93 3.83
C PHE A 268 -15.31 -34.84 3.61
N ALA A 269 -15.51 -36.09 3.20
CA ALA A 269 -14.44 -37.08 3.05
C ALA A 269 -14.35 -37.61 1.62
N CYS A 270 -13.12 -37.92 1.19
CA CYS A 270 -12.88 -38.50 -0.12
C CYS A 270 -13.29 -39.99 -0.12
N PRO A 271 -13.96 -40.47 -1.17
CA PRO A 271 -14.31 -41.89 -1.28
C PRO A 271 -13.08 -42.78 -1.53
N VAL A 272 -12.02 -42.25 -2.14
CA VAL A 272 -10.83 -43.03 -2.55
C VAL A 272 -9.73 -43.03 -1.48
N CYS A 273 -9.46 -41.87 -0.86
CA CYS A 273 -8.35 -41.72 0.09
C CYS A 273 -8.81 -41.32 1.50
N SER A 274 -7.87 -41.20 2.44
CA SER A 274 -8.15 -40.77 3.82
C SER A 274 -8.32 -39.26 3.99
N TYR A 275 -8.37 -38.49 2.91
CA TYR A 275 -8.56 -37.04 3.00
C TYR A 275 -9.98 -36.69 3.47
N SER A 276 -10.07 -35.91 4.54
CA SER A 276 -11.34 -35.43 5.08
C SER A 276 -11.20 -34.00 5.59
N LEU A 277 -12.26 -33.22 5.44
CA LEU A 277 -12.38 -31.85 5.92
C LEU A 277 -13.43 -31.76 7.03
N PRO A 278 -13.22 -30.89 8.03
CA PRO A 278 -14.29 -30.45 8.93
C PRO A 278 -15.31 -29.60 8.17
N GLU A 279 -16.36 -29.13 8.86
CA GLU A 279 -17.35 -28.23 8.28
C GLU A 279 -16.68 -26.98 7.67
N LEU A 280 -17.20 -26.52 6.53
CA LEU A 280 -16.70 -25.33 5.86
C LEU A 280 -17.14 -24.08 6.61
N GLU A 281 -16.24 -23.57 7.44
CA GLU A 281 -16.44 -22.31 8.14
C GLU A 281 -15.72 -21.14 7.47
N PRO A 282 -16.25 -19.89 7.54
CA PRO A 282 -15.60 -18.72 6.95
C PRO A 282 -14.15 -18.46 7.42
N ARG A 283 -13.76 -18.96 8.60
CA ARG A 283 -12.38 -18.85 9.12
C ARG A 283 -11.36 -19.70 8.34
N LEU A 284 -11.79 -20.78 7.69
CA LEU A 284 -10.95 -21.61 6.83
C LEU A 284 -10.42 -20.82 5.62
N PHE A 285 -11.21 -19.85 5.16
CA PHE A 285 -10.89 -19.00 4.01
C PHE A 285 -10.16 -17.71 4.40
N SER A 286 -9.78 -17.54 5.67
CA SER A 286 -9.05 -16.37 6.16
C SER A 286 -7.56 -16.68 6.25
N PHE A 287 -6.73 -15.95 5.51
CA PHE A 287 -5.27 -16.01 5.69
C PHE A 287 -4.78 -15.29 6.96
N ASN A 288 -5.65 -14.54 7.64
CA ASN A 288 -5.34 -13.93 8.95
C ASN A 288 -5.60 -14.86 10.13
N ASN A 289 -6.26 -16.01 9.89
CA ASN A 289 -6.56 -16.99 10.91
C ASN A 289 -5.67 -18.24 10.73
N PRO A 290 -5.02 -18.77 11.79
CA PRO A 290 -4.20 -19.99 11.70
C PRO A 290 -4.90 -21.21 11.09
N MET A 291 -6.23 -21.29 11.17
CA MET A 291 -7.00 -22.37 10.55
C MET A 291 -7.05 -22.29 9.02
N GLY A 292 -6.94 -21.08 8.45
CA GLY A 292 -6.96 -20.86 7.00
C GLY A 292 -5.62 -20.45 6.42
N SER A 293 -4.68 -19.96 7.23
CA SER A 293 -3.38 -19.46 6.80
C SER A 293 -2.42 -20.56 6.39
N CYS A 294 -1.68 -20.34 5.29
CA CYS A 294 -0.62 -21.23 4.87
C CYS A 294 0.43 -21.36 6.00
N PRO A 295 0.74 -22.59 6.48
CA PRO A 295 1.64 -22.77 7.61
C PRO A 295 3.09 -22.39 7.32
N THR A 296 3.49 -22.36 6.05
CA THR A 296 4.87 -22.05 5.63
C THR A 296 5.17 -20.55 5.68
N CYS A 297 4.19 -19.70 5.34
CA CYS A 297 4.36 -18.24 5.32
C CYS A 297 3.45 -17.51 6.30
N ASP A 298 2.74 -18.24 7.18
CA ASP A 298 1.76 -17.73 8.12
C ASP A 298 0.78 -16.70 7.51
N GLY A 299 0.26 -17.03 6.32
CA GLY A 299 -0.71 -16.18 5.61
C GLY A 299 -0.15 -14.95 4.89
N LEU A 300 1.17 -14.73 4.88
CA LEU A 300 1.78 -13.61 4.15
C LEU A 300 1.75 -13.81 2.63
N GLY A 301 1.86 -15.06 2.18
CA GLY A 301 1.91 -15.42 0.76
C GLY A 301 3.29 -15.25 0.11
N ASN A 302 4.19 -14.51 0.74
CA ASN A 302 5.60 -14.42 0.36
C ASN A 302 6.49 -15.07 1.43
N THR A 303 7.72 -15.40 1.05
CA THR A 303 8.79 -15.75 1.98
C THR A 303 10.01 -14.92 1.67
N ASN A 304 10.69 -14.47 2.73
CA ASN A 304 11.97 -13.80 2.60
C ASN A 304 13.05 -14.86 2.42
N PHE A 305 13.98 -14.60 1.52
CA PHE A 305 15.20 -15.39 1.37
C PHE A 305 16.37 -14.43 1.18
N PHE A 306 17.56 -14.86 1.58
CA PHE A 306 18.77 -14.10 1.28
C PHE A 306 19.12 -14.28 -0.18
N ASP A 307 19.19 -13.17 -0.90
CA ASP A 307 19.42 -13.17 -2.33
C ASP A 307 20.93 -13.20 -2.60
N PRO A 308 21.45 -14.24 -3.28
CA PRO A 308 22.86 -14.32 -3.64
C PRO A 308 23.37 -13.05 -4.34
N GLU A 309 22.55 -12.44 -5.19
CA GLU A 309 22.95 -11.25 -5.95
C GLU A 309 23.07 -10.02 -5.05
N LYS A 310 22.22 -9.89 -4.02
CA LYS A 310 22.35 -8.81 -3.02
C LYS A 310 23.51 -9.03 -2.05
N VAL A 311 23.78 -10.28 -1.69
CA VAL A 311 24.89 -10.63 -0.80
C VAL A 311 26.24 -10.33 -1.48
N VAL A 312 26.33 -10.57 -2.79
CA VAL A 312 27.51 -10.24 -3.61
C VAL A 312 27.32 -8.87 -4.25
N ALA A 313 27.40 -7.82 -3.44
CA ALA A 313 27.14 -6.44 -3.88
C ALA A 313 28.05 -5.95 -5.02
N HIS A 314 29.28 -6.46 -5.10
CA HIS A 314 30.29 -6.05 -6.08
C HIS A 314 30.96 -7.25 -6.76
N PRO A 315 30.31 -7.86 -7.77
CA PRO A 315 30.84 -9.01 -8.50
C PRO A 315 32.17 -8.74 -9.23
N GLU A 316 32.42 -7.47 -9.58
CA GLU A 316 33.65 -7.00 -10.21
C GLU A 316 34.86 -6.99 -9.27
N LEU A 317 34.62 -7.00 -7.95
CA LEU A 317 35.66 -7.04 -6.93
C LEU A 317 36.00 -8.48 -6.54
N SER A 318 37.15 -8.64 -5.88
CA SER A 318 37.55 -9.92 -5.29
C SER A 318 36.95 -10.11 -3.90
N LEU A 319 36.87 -11.37 -3.45
CA LEU A 319 36.43 -11.70 -2.08
C LEU A 319 37.28 -10.97 -1.03
N ALA A 320 38.57 -10.76 -1.31
CA ALA A 320 39.48 -10.09 -0.39
C ALA A 320 39.29 -8.58 -0.30
N THR A 321 38.77 -7.95 -1.36
CA THR A 321 38.62 -6.49 -1.48
C THR A 321 37.20 -6.02 -1.14
N GLY A 322 36.24 -6.94 -1.01
CA GLY A 322 34.88 -6.62 -0.55
C GLY A 322 33.76 -7.00 -1.50
N ALA A 323 33.91 -8.04 -2.31
CA ALA A 323 32.79 -8.56 -3.13
C ALA A 323 31.55 -8.91 -2.27
N ILE A 324 31.77 -9.35 -1.03
CA ILE A 324 30.74 -9.63 -0.02
C ILE A 324 31.07 -8.84 1.25
N ASP A 325 30.16 -7.95 1.68
CA ASP A 325 30.38 -7.10 2.86
C ASP A 325 30.60 -7.94 4.13
N GLY A 326 31.64 -7.61 4.89
CA GLY A 326 31.99 -8.28 6.14
C GLY A 326 32.66 -9.65 6.01
N TRP A 327 32.89 -10.15 4.80
CA TRP A 327 33.68 -11.38 4.51
C TRP A 327 35.05 -11.07 3.87
N ASP A 328 35.48 -9.81 3.95
CA ASP A 328 36.71 -9.27 3.39
C ASP A 328 37.85 -9.18 4.43
N LYS A 329 39.00 -8.62 4.02
CA LYS A 329 40.17 -8.42 4.91
C LYS A 329 39.89 -7.60 6.18
N ARG A 330 38.82 -6.79 6.22
CA ARG A 330 38.46 -5.99 7.40
C ARG A 330 37.94 -6.89 8.52
N ASN A 331 37.35 -8.04 8.17
CA ASN A 331 36.93 -9.06 9.11
C ASN A 331 37.85 -10.29 9.05
N GLN A 332 38.93 -10.23 9.82
CA GLN A 332 39.97 -11.27 9.83
C GLN A 332 39.43 -12.68 10.12
N PHE A 333 38.40 -12.81 10.94
CA PHE A 333 37.82 -14.12 11.29
C PHE A 333 37.19 -14.81 10.07
N TYR A 334 36.28 -14.14 9.37
CA TYR A 334 35.63 -14.72 8.18
C TYR A 334 36.60 -14.82 7.00
N PHE A 335 37.50 -13.85 6.85
CA PHE A 335 38.48 -13.89 5.77
C PHE A 335 39.43 -15.09 5.86
N GLN A 336 39.86 -15.48 7.07
CA GLN A 336 40.66 -16.68 7.29
C GLN A 336 39.92 -17.96 6.91
N MET A 337 38.59 -18.00 7.13
CA MET A 337 37.77 -19.11 6.66
C MET A 337 37.77 -19.19 5.14
N ILE A 338 37.58 -18.06 4.44
CA ILE A 338 37.65 -18.00 2.98
C ILE A 338 39.04 -18.41 2.46
N GLN A 339 40.13 -18.00 3.12
CA GLN A 339 41.48 -18.43 2.75
C GLN A 339 41.71 -19.94 2.92
N SER A 340 41.14 -20.53 3.97
CA SER A 340 41.21 -21.99 4.18
C SER A 340 40.38 -22.75 3.15
N LEU A 341 39.19 -22.22 2.82
CA LEU A 341 38.33 -22.71 1.75
C LEU A 341 39.02 -22.64 0.37
N ALA A 342 39.73 -21.54 0.10
CA ALA A 342 40.51 -21.31 -1.10
C ALA A 342 41.66 -22.31 -1.26
N ARG A 343 42.37 -22.62 -0.15
CA ARG A 343 43.40 -23.67 -0.15
C ARG A 343 42.84 -25.06 -0.45
N HIS A 344 41.63 -25.37 0.04
CA HIS A 344 40.99 -26.67 -0.18
C HIS A 344 40.44 -26.84 -1.60
N TYR A 345 39.70 -25.86 -2.11
CA TYR A 345 39.07 -25.93 -3.45
C TYR A 345 39.95 -25.38 -4.58
N GLY A 346 41.10 -24.78 -4.27
CA GLY A 346 42.08 -24.33 -5.26
C GLY A 346 41.64 -23.10 -6.07
N PHE A 347 41.04 -22.09 -5.43
CA PHE A 347 40.66 -20.83 -6.09
C PHE A 347 41.45 -19.63 -5.54
N ASP A 348 41.61 -18.59 -6.37
CA ASP A 348 42.28 -17.36 -5.96
C ASP A 348 41.29 -16.39 -5.31
N VAL A 349 41.57 -15.98 -4.07
CA VAL A 349 40.78 -15.00 -3.31
C VAL A 349 40.96 -13.55 -3.81
N GLN A 350 41.99 -13.29 -4.63
CA GLN A 350 42.25 -11.98 -5.25
C GLN A 350 41.61 -11.85 -6.64
N ALA A 351 41.15 -12.95 -7.25
CA ALA A 351 40.43 -12.89 -8.50
C ALA A 351 39.05 -12.24 -8.31
N ALA A 352 38.56 -11.53 -9.35
CA ALA A 352 37.22 -10.95 -9.35
C ALA A 352 36.17 -12.06 -9.22
N TRP A 353 35.10 -11.83 -8.45
CA TRP A 353 34.07 -12.83 -8.17
C TRP A 353 33.47 -13.44 -9.44
N GLU A 354 33.19 -12.62 -10.46
CA GLU A 354 32.65 -13.08 -11.75
C GLU A 354 33.51 -14.16 -12.42
N THR A 355 34.84 -14.04 -12.29
CA THR A 355 35.81 -14.95 -12.92
C THR A 355 35.96 -16.29 -12.19
N LEU A 356 35.41 -16.42 -10.97
CA LEU A 356 35.48 -17.66 -10.20
C LEU A 356 34.60 -18.76 -10.83
N PRO A 357 35.01 -20.05 -10.76
CA PRO A 357 34.19 -21.15 -11.23
C PRO A 357 32.85 -21.25 -10.49
N GLU A 358 31.76 -21.58 -11.19
CA GLU A 358 30.40 -21.70 -10.60
C GLU A 358 30.33 -22.67 -9.41
N LYS A 359 31.12 -23.76 -9.46
CA LYS A 359 31.21 -24.70 -8.34
C LYS A 359 31.75 -24.02 -7.07
N VAL A 360 32.73 -23.13 -7.21
CA VAL A 360 33.32 -22.37 -6.09
C VAL A 360 32.32 -21.36 -5.55
N LYS A 361 31.67 -20.58 -6.44
CA LYS A 361 30.62 -19.63 -6.04
C LYS A 361 29.53 -20.30 -5.22
N LYS A 362 29.07 -21.48 -5.67
CA LYS A 362 28.05 -22.27 -4.95
C LYS A 362 28.51 -22.73 -3.57
N VAL A 363 29.76 -23.19 -3.44
CA VAL A 363 30.32 -23.62 -2.15
C VAL A 363 30.50 -22.44 -1.19
N VAL A 364 30.96 -21.29 -1.70
CA VAL A 364 31.11 -20.07 -0.88
C VAL A 364 29.74 -19.60 -0.36
N LEU A 365 28.71 -19.59 -1.21
CA LEU A 365 27.39 -19.11 -0.84
C LEU A 365 26.59 -20.10 0.01
N HIS A 366 26.55 -21.37 -0.37
CA HIS A 366 25.65 -22.39 0.23
C HIS A 366 26.36 -23.45 1.07
N GLY A 367 27.70 -23.40 1.16
CA GLY A 367 28.49 -24.30 2.00
C GLY A 367 29.02 -25.53 1.28
N SER A 368 29.85 -26.30 2.00
CA SER A 368 30.46 -27.54 1.51
C SER A 368 29.59 -28.79 1.73
N GLY A 369 28.35 -28.61 2.23
CA GLY A 369 27.42 -29.70 2.52
C GLY A 369 27.93 -30.60 3.65
N LYS A 370 28.31 -31.84 3.32
CA LYS A 370 28.86 -32.83 4.28
C LYS A 370 30.38 -32.93 4.25
N GLU A 371 31.05 -32.22 3.35
CA GLU A 371 32.51 -32.26 3.21
C GLU A 371 33.17 -31.48 4.35
N ILE A 372 34.07 -32.14 5.09
CA ILE A 372 34.81 -31.57 6.22
C ILE A 372 36.07 -30.89 5.69
N ILE A 373 36.31 -29.65 6.12
CA ILE A 373 37.44 -28.82 5.70
C ILE A 373 38.21 -28.38 6.95
N ASP A 374 39.54 -28.32 6.84
CA ASP A 374 40.41 -27.82 7.90
C ASP A 374 40.50 -26.30 7.87
N PHE A 375 39.96 -25.66 8.90
CA PHE A 375 40.01 -24.22 9.08
C PHE A 375 41.09 -23.82 10.08
N THR A 376 41.95 -22.89 9.70
CA THR A 376 42.93 -22.26 10.59
C THR A 376 42.40 -20.93 11.10
N TYR A 377 42.33 -20.77 12.42
CA TYR A 377 41.86 -19.55 13.08
C TYR A 377 42.98 -18.90 13.90
N LEU A 378 42.95 -17.58 14.00
CA LEU A 378 43.82 -16.80 14.89
C LEU A 378 43.05 -16.37 16.16
N SER A 379 43.55 -16.72 17.32
CA SER A 379 43.07 -16.22 18.61
C SER A 379 43.37 -14.72 18.77
N GLU A 380 42.60 -14.01 19.61
CA GLU A 380 42.91 -12.64 20.05
C GLU A 380 44.32 -12.49 20.64
N ARG A 381 44.90 -13.60 21.17
CA ARG A 381 46.29 -13.64 21.70
C ARG A 381 47.35 -13.96 20.64
N GLY A 382 46.97 -14.02 19.35
CA GLY A 382 47.88 -14.28 18.23
C GLY A 382 48.27 -15.74 18.02
N THR A 383 47.73 -16.68 18.82
CA THR A 383 47.96 -18.12 18.63
C THR A 383 47.03 -18.69 17.56
N THR A 384 47.58 -19.48 16.64
CA THR A 384 46.79 -20.19 15.61
C THR A 384 46.29 -21.53 16.13
N PHE A 385 45.03 -21.86 15.87
CA PHE A 385 44.47 -23.20 16.12
C PHE A 385 43.71 -23.70 14.90
N ASN A 386 43.71 -25.01 14.69
CA ASN A 386 42.99 -25.65 13.58
C ASN A 386 41.71 -26.32 14.09
N ARG A 387 40.65 -26.25 13.30
CA ARG A 387 39.39 -26.95 13.54
C ARG A 387 38.85 -27.50 12.24
N SER A 388 38.49 -28.79 12.25
CA SER A 388 37.90 -29.45 11.09
C SER A 388 36.38 -29.46 11.22
N HIS A 389 35.67 -28.86 10.27
CA HIS A 389 34.21 -28.94 10.17
C HIS A 389 33.75 -28.64 8.75
N ALA A 390 32.46 -28.90 8.46
CA ALA A 390 31.87 -28.48 7.19
C ALA A 390 31.70 -26.96 7.15
N PHE A 391 31.93 -26.35 6.00
CA PHE A 391 31.63 -24.94 5.79
C PHE A 391 30.12 -24.77 5.64
N GLU A 392 29.51 -23.98 6.52
CA GLU A 392 28.06 -23.76 6.49
C GLU A 392 27.60 -22.95 5.28
N GLY A 393 28.47 -22.13 4.69
CA GLY A 393 28.11 -21.18 3.63
C GLY A 393 27.70 -19.82 4.15
N ILE A 394 27.90 -18.78 3.33
CA ILE A 394 27.57 -17.41 3.70
C ILE A 394 26.06 -17.22 3.86
N ILE A 395 25.23 -17.73 2.96
CA ILE A 395 23.77 -17.58 3.03
C ILE A 395 23.19 -18.27 4.27
N PRO A 396 23.50 -19.56 4.56
CA PRO A 396 23.05 -20.19 5.79
C PRO A 396 23.55 -19.49 7.06
N ASN A 397 24.76 -18.91 7.05
CA ASN A 397 25.25 -18.08 8.15
C ASN A 397 24.35 -16.86 8.38
N LEU A 398 24.01 -16.13 7.31
CA LEU A 398 23.14 -14.95 7.38
C LEU A 398 21.73 -15.33 7.84
N GLU A 399 21.17 -16.42 7.33
CA GLU A 399 19.86 -16.95 7.75
C GLU A 399 19.82 -17.31 9.24
N ARG A 400 20.85 -18.01 9.73
CA ARG A 400 20.97 -18.33 11.15
C ARG A 400 21.09 -17.08 11.99
N ARG A 401 22.01 -16.16 11.64
CA ARG A 401 22.20 -14.90 12.36
C ARG A 401 20.92 -14.06 12.41
N TYR A 402 20.17 -14.01 11.31
CA TYR A 402 18.88 -13.30 11.27
C TYR A 402 17.86 -13.89 12.25
N ARG A 403 17.82 -15.22 12.36
CA ARG A 403 16.88 -15.94 13.25
C ARG A 403 17.29 -15.88 14.72
N GLU A 404 18.57 -15.97 15.02
CA GLU A 404 19.10 -16.08 16.39
C GLU A 404 19.43 -14.73 17.04
N THR A 405 19.59 -13.66 16.26
CA THR A 405 19.96 -12.35 16.82
C THR A 405 18.77 -11.64 17.45
N ASP A 406 18.92 -11.19 18.70
CA ASP A 406 17.95 -10.34 19.41
C ASP A 406 18.14 -8.83 19.16
N SER A 407 19.26 -8.43 18.55
CA SER A 407 19.54 -7.03 18.18
C SER A 407 18.79 -6.61 16.92
N GLU A 408 17.84 -5.69 17.04
CA GLU A 408 17.07 -5.20 15.90
C GLU A 408 17.96 -4.47 14.88
N THR A 409 19.01 -3.75 15.30
CA THR A 409 19.95 -3.08 14.39
C THR A 409 20.69 -4.06 13.47
N VAL A 410 21.09 -5.22 14.02
CA VAL A 410 21.71 -6.27 13.20
C VAL A 410 20.68 -6.89 12.27
N ARG A 411 19.45 -7.11 12.76
CA ARG A 411 18.36 -7.65 11.97
C ARG A 411 18.01 -6.74 10.79
N GLU A 412 17.92 -5.43 11.00
CA GLU A 412 17.70 -4.42 9.97
C GLU A 412 18.80 -4.45 8.90
N LYS A 413 20.09 -4.45 9.30
CA LYS A 413 21.19 -4.55 8.34
C LYS A 413 21.13 -5.85 7.52
N LEU A 414 20.73 -6.97 8.13
CA LEU A 414 20.58 -8.23 7.42
C LEU A 414 19.36 -8.26 6.48
N ARG A 415 18.30 -7.48 6.74
CA ARG A 415 17.15 -7.38 5.83
C ARG A 415 17.53 -6.76 4.48
N GLU A 416 18.57 -5.93 4.42
CA GLU A 416 19.06 -5.32 3.18
C GLU A 416 19.46 -6.38 2.14
N TYR A 417 19.95 -7.54 2.60
CA TYR A 417 20.34 -8.67 1.74
C TYR A 417 19.19 -9.64 1.41
N GLN A 418 17.97 -9.38 1.92
CA GLN A 418 16.82 -10.23 1.65
C GLN A 418 16.07 -9.77 0.41
N ASN A 419 15.49 -10.74 -0.29
CA ASN A 419 14.50 -10.53 -1.32
C ASN A 419 13.24 -11.36 -1.01
N HIS A 420 12.14 -11.01 -1.67
CA HIS A 420 10.86 -11.68 -1.47
C HIS A 420 10.53 -12.54 -2.67
N ARG A 421 10.02 -13.74 -2.42
CA ARG A 421 9.42 -14.58 -3.48
C ARG A 421 8.06 -15.07 -3.05
N ALA A 422 7.24 -15.45 -4.04
CA ALA A 422 5.99 -16.15 -3.76
C ALA A 422 6.29 -17.42 -2.95
N CYS A 423 5.49 -17.66 -1.91
CA CYS A 423 5.66 -18.81 -1.03
C CYS A 423 5.50 -20.11 -1.85
N PRO A 424 6.48 -21.03 -1.83
CA PRO A 424 6.44 -22.24 -2.66
C PRO A 424 5.32 -23.21 -2.28
N SER A 425 4.85 -23.16 -1.03
CA SER A 425 3.80 -24.06 -0.52
C SER A 425 2.39 -23.65 -0.98
N CYS A 426 2.10 -22.34 -0.95
CA CYS A 426 0.80 -21.81 -1.36
C CYS A 426 0.79 -21.14 -2.75
N GLY A 427 1.94 -21.00 -3.40
CA GLY A 427 2.06 -20.30 -4.69
C GLY A 427 1.68 -18.82 -4.62
N GLY A 428 1.78 -18.19 -3.45
CA GLY A 428 1.29 -16.82 -3.24
C GLY A 428 -0.15 -16.71 -2.75
N ALA A 429 -0.93 -17.79 -2.75
CA ALA A 429 -2.36 -17.77 -2.40
C ALA A 429 -2.68 -17.44 -0.92
N ARG A 430 -1.68 -17.40 -0.04
CA ARG A 430 -1.79 -17.15 1.43
C ARG A 430 -2.57 -18.20 2.23
N LEU A 431 -3.32 -19.06 1.56
CA LEU A 431 -4.23 -20.04 2.17
C LEU A 431 -3.62 -21.43 2.27
N ARG A 432 -4.16 -22.24 3.19
CA ARG A 432 -3.87 -23.67 3.29
C ARG A 432 -4.33 -24.45 2.06
N LYS A 433 -3.86 -25.70 1.95
CA LYS A 433 -4.23 -26.58 0.84
C LYS A 433 -5.74 -26.84 0.86
N GLU A 434 -6.33 -27.11 2.01
CA GLU A 434 -7.74 -27.41 2.20
C GLU A 434 -8.66 -26.31 1.65
N ALA A 435 -8.36 -25.05 1.97
CA ALA A 435 -9.14 -23.89 1.53
C ALA A 435 -9.01 -23.60 0.03
N ARG A 436 -7.89 -23.99 -0.61
CA ARG A 436 -7.65 -23.76 -2.03
C ARG A 436 -8.44 -24.69 -2.94
N TYR A 437 -8.86 -25.84 -2.44
CA TYR A 437 -9.62 -26.86 -3.18
C TYR A 437 -11.11 -26.80 -2.85
N VAL A 438 -11.64 -25.60 -2.58
CA VAL A 438 -13.08 -25.37 -2.48
C VAL A 438 -13.47 -24.46 -3.64
N TYR A 439 -14.48 -24.87 -4.40
CA TYR A 439 -14.85 -24.24 -5.66
C TYR A 439 -16.30 -23.73 -5.63
N VAL A 440 -16.50 -22.56 -6.23
CA VAL A 440 -17.83 -22.01 -6.56
C VAL A 440 -17.90 -21.88 -8.07
N SER A 441 -18.80 -22.63 -8.70
CA SER A 441 -18.95 -22.72 -10.16
C SER A 441 -17.63 -22.94 -10.92
N GLY A 442 -16.80 -23.86 -10.40
CA GLY A 442 -15.54 -24.28 -11.03
C GLY A 442 -14.32 -23.45 -10.65
N GLU A 443 -14.48 -22.37 -9.88
CA GLU A 443 -13.41 -21.42 -9.58
C GLU A 443 -13.07 -21.41 -8.08
N PRO A 444 -11.78 -21.41 -7.69
CA PRO A 444 -11.37 -21.34 -6.29
C PRO A 444 -11.13 -19.88 -5.84
N LEU A 445 -11.28 -19.64 -4.53
CA LEU A 445 -11.27 -18.28 -3.93
C LEU A 445 -10.03 -17.45 -4.30
N HIS A 446 -8.86 -18.08 -4.26
CA HIS A 446 -7.57 -17.42 -4.46
C HIS A 446 -7.34 -16.99 -5.91
N GLU A 447 -7.91 -17.70 -6.88
CA GLU A 447 -7.81 -17.35 -8.30
C GLU A 447 -8.75 -16.18 -8.63
N ILE A 448 -10.00 -16.22 -8.15
CA ILE A 448 -10.94 -15.09 -8.28
C ILE A 448 -10.34 -13.82 -7.66
N SER A 449 -9.67 -13.96 -6.50
CA SER A 449 -9.03 -12.84 -5.82
C SER A 449 -7.87 -12.23 -6.62
N ALA A 450 -7.24 -13.00 -7.51
CA ALA A 450 -6.12 -12.56 -8.34
C ALA A 450 -6.55 -11.95 -9.68
N TRP A 451 -7.80 -12.12 -10.09
CA TRP A 451 -8.32 -11.53 -11.34
C TRP A 451 -8.51 -10.01 -11.25
N PRO A 452 -8.44 -9.30 -12.39
CA PRO A 452 -8.88 -7.90 -12.48
C PRO A 452 -10.32 -7.74 -11.98
N LEU A 453 -10.62 -6.64 -11.28
CA LEU A 453 -11.94 -6.39 -10.68
C LEU A 453 -13.07 -6.44 -11.72
N THR A 454 -12.83 -6.01 -12.96
CA THR A 454 -13.78 -6.13 -14.07
C THR A 454 -14.19 -7.56 -14.35
N LYS A 455 -13.21 -8.47 -14.47
CA LYS A 455 -13.46 -9.89 -14.68
C LYS A 455 -14.20 -10.50 -13.48
N THR A 456 -13.78 -10.14 -12.27
CA THR A 456 -14.41 -10.62 -11.02
C THR A 456 -15.86 -10.13 -10.90
N HIS A 457 -16.15 -8.87 -11.24
CA HIS A 457 -17.50 -8.33 -11.26
C HIS A 457 -18.39 -9.07 -12.26
N GLN A 458 -17.92 -9.25 -13.49
CA GLN A 458 -18.67 -9.97 -14.53
C GLN A 458 -18.97 -11.43 -14.13
N PHE A 459 -18.02 -12.09 -13.46
CA PHE A 459 -18.23 -13.44 -12.93
C PHE A 459 -19.39 -13.48 -11.93
N PHE A 460 -19.41 -12.59 -10.93
CA PHE A 460 -20.48 -12.59 -9.93
C PHE A 460 -21.83 -12.08 -10.44
N GLU A 461 -21.84 -11.22 -11.45
CA GLU A 461 -23.07 -10.76 -12.12
C GLU A 461 -23.75 -11.87 -12.93
N THR A 462 -22.97 -12.77 -13.51
CA THR A 462 -23.46 -13.89 -14.34
C THR A 462 -23.54 -15.23 -13.60
N LEU A 463 -23.12 -15.26 -12.33
CA LEU A 463 -23.11 -16.46 -11.51
C LEU A 463 -24.53 -16.92 -11.20
N ASP A 464 -24.97 -18.01 -11.83
CA ASP A 464 -26.21 -18.69 -11.48
C ASP A 464 -25.92 -19.90 -10.58
N LEU A 465 -26.76 -20.06 -9.56
CA LEU A 465 -26.68 -21.15 -8.60
C LEU A 465 -28.06 -21.79 -8.49
N ASP A 466 -28.11 -23.10 -8.25
CA ASP A 466 -29.37 -23.85 -8.18
C ASP A 466 -29.90 -24.03 -6.75
N GLY A 467 -31.23 -24.07 -6.64
CA GLY A 467 -31.96 -24.48 -5.43
C GLY A 467 -31.60 -23.67 -4.17
N ASN A 468 -31.34 -24.37 -3.06
CA ASN A 468 -31.05 -23.77 -1.76
C ASN A 468 -29.77 -22.91 -1.77
N LYS A 469 -28.79 -23.24 -2.62
CA LYS A 469 -27.54 -22.46 -2.72
C LYS A 469 -27.83 -21.04 -3.22
N LYS A 470 -28.76 -20.89 -4.17
CA LYS A 470 -29.18 -19.59 -4.70
C LYS A 470 -29.76 -18.70 -3.61
N GLN A 471 -30.71 -19.21 -2.83
CA GLN A 471 -31.38 -18.46 -1.77
C GLN A 471 -30.43 -17.98 -0.68
N ILE A 472 -29.44 -18.81 -0.31
CA ILE A 472 -28.42 -18.43 0.69
C ILE A 472 -27.44 -17.40 0.11
N ALA A 473 -27.05 -17.56 -1.15
CA ALA A 473 -26.05 -16.72 -1.79
C ALA A 473 -26.59 -15.37 -2.27
N GLU A 474 -27.87 -15.22 -2.58
CA GLU A 474 -28.46 -14.04 -3.23
C GLU A 474 -28.06 -12.72 -2.56
N LYS A 475 -28.22 -12.62 -1.24
CA LYS A 475 -27.84 -11.42 -0.47
C LYS A 475 -26.32 -11.19 -0.47
N ILE A 476 -25.53 -12.26 -0.41
CA ILE A 476 -24.07 -12.19 -0.38
C ILE A 476 -23.54 -11.74 -1.75
N LEU A 477 -24.09 -12.29 -2.83
CA LEU A 477 -23.74 -11.93 -4.21
C LEU A 477 -24.11 -10.49 -4.51
N LYS A 478 -25.27 -10.02 -4.05
CA LYS A 478 -25.65 -8.60 -4.18
C LYS A 478 -24.59 -7.68 -3.56
N GLU A 479 -24.18 -7.95 -2.32
CA GLU A 479 -23.17 -7.16 -1.62
C GLU A 479 -21.80 -7.20 -2.32
N ILE A 480 -21.37 -8.37 -2.81
CA ILE A 480 -20.11 -8.51 -3.55
C ILE A 480 -20.16 -7.70 -4.84
N THR A 481 -21.21 -7.85 -5.65
CA THR A 481 -21.36 -7.18 -6.94
C THR A 481 -21.45 -5.66 -6.77
N GLU A 482 -22.23 -5.17 -5.79
CA GLU A 482 -22.33 -3.73 -5.52
C GLU A 482 -20.97 -3.13 -5.09
N ARG A 483 -20.24 -3.79 -4.18
CA ARG A 483 -18.92 -3.33 -3.73
C ARG A 483 -17.87 -3.34 -4.85
N LEU A 484 -17.86 -4.39 -5.67
CA LEU A 484 -17.02 -4.43 -6.88
C LEU A 484 -17.38 -3.29 -7.84
N GLY A 485 -18.69 -3.04 -8.04
CA GLY A 485 -19.18 -1.95 -8.86
C GLY A 485 -18.72 -0.57 -8.36
N PHE A 486 -18.74 -0.34 -7.04
CA PHE A 486 -18.22 0.91 -6.45
C PHE A 486 -16.71 1.10 -6.73
N LEU A 487 -15.90 0.05 -6.62
CA LEU A 487 -14.47 0.10 -6.94
C LEU A 487 -14.22 0.40 -8.43
N ILE A 488 -15.01 -0.19 -9.32
CA ILE A 488 -14.95 0.07 -10.76
C ILE A 488 -15.34 1.52 -11.08
N ASN A 489 -16.39 2.04 -10.43
CA ASN A 489 -16.87 3.41 -10.65
C ASN A 489 -15.82 4.47 -10.26
N VAL A 490 -14.99 4.19 -9.25
CA VAL A 490 -13.86 5.06 -8.88
C VAL A 490 -12.58 4.78 -9.69
N GLY A 491 -12.66 4.01 -10.79
CA GLY A 491 -11.53 3.79 -11.71
C GLY A 491 -10.45 2.84 -11.19
N LEU A 492 -10.81 1.89 -10.32
CA LEU A 492 -9.90 0.87 -9.80
C LEU A 492 -10.11 -0.51 -10.45
N ASP A 493 -10.75 -0.53 -11.62
CA ASP A 493 -11.14 -1.73 -12.36
C ASP A 493 -9.96 -2.66 -12.72
N TYR A 494 -8.76 -2.10 -12.83
CA TYR A 494 -7.52 -2.81 -13.14
C TYR A 494 -6.88 -3.53 -11.95
N LEU A 495 -7.33 -3.24 -10.72
CA LEU A 495 -6.80 -3.89 -9.51
C LEU A 495 -7.29 -5.34 -9.40
N ASN A 496 -6.70 -6.08 -8.48
CA ASN A 496 -7.24 -7.35 -8.02
C ASN A 496 -7.37 -7.35 -6.50
N LEU A 497 -8.23 -8.22 -5.96
CA LEU A 497 -8.51 -8.27 -4.53
C LEU A 497 -7.31 -8.77 -3.70
N SER A 498 -6.39 -9.51 -4.31
CA SER A 498 -5.19 -10.05 -3.67
C SER A 498 -4.02 -9.05 -3.56
N ARG A 499 -4.11 -7.90 -4.25
CA ARG A 499 -3.06 -6.87 -4.27
C ARG A 499 -2.82 -6.38 -2.83
N SER A 500 -1.55 -6.34 -2.44
CA SER A 500 -1.15 -5.85 -1.13
C SER A 500 -1.53 -4.38 -0.94
N ALA A 501 -2.12 -4.06 0.21
CA ALA A 501 -2.48 -2.68 0.54
C ALA A 501 -1.24 -1.76 0.63
N GLU A 502 -0.06 -2.31 0.91
CA GLU A 502 1.19 -1.56 0.98
C GLU A 502 1.68 -1.07 -0.39
N THR A 503 1.25 -1.73 -1.46
CA THR A 503 1.66 -1.41 -2.84
C THR A 503 0.74 -0.39 -3.51
N LEU A 504 -0.29 0.08 -2.81
CA LEU A 504 -1.24 1.05 -3.34
C LEU A 504 -0.64 2.45 -3.31
N SER A 505 -0.88 3.24 -4.36
CA SER A 505 -0.60 4.67 -4.30
C SER A 505 -1.55 5.38 -3.33
N GLY A 506 -1.19 6.59 -2.89
CA GLY A 506 -2.05 7.41 -2.02
C GLY A 506 -3.46 7.59 -2.62
N GLY A 507 -3.53 7.92 -3.91
CA GLY A 507 -4.80 8.03 -4.65
C GLY A 507 -5.56 6.70 -4.77
N GLU A 508 -4.89 5.57 -5.00
CA GLU A 508 -5.56 4.26 -5.03
C GLU A 508 -6.18 3.91 -3.67
N ALA A 509 -5.43 4.08 -2.58
CA ALA A 509 -5.90 3.86 -1.22
C ALA A 509 -7.08 4.78 -0.86
N GLN A 510 -7.01 6.06 -1.25
CA GLN A 510 -8.07 7.03 -1.04
C GLN A 510 -9.36 6.64 -1.77
N ARG A 511 -9.26 6.24 -3.05
CA ARG A 511 -10.40 5.80 -3.86
C ARG A 511 -11.02 4.50 -3.36
N ILE A 512 -10.21 3.56 -2.86
CA ILE A 512 -10.73 2.37 -2.16
C ILE A 512 -11.56 2.79 -0.94
N ARG A 513 -11.04 3.71 -0.13
CA ARG A 513 -11.75 4.20 1.05
C ARG A 513 -13.06 4.89 0.67
N LEU A 514 -13.05 5.72 -0.39
CA LEU A 514 -14.26 6.34 -0.94
C LEU A 514 -15.30 5.31 -1.37
N ALA A 515 -14.90 4.29 -2.14
CA ALA A 515 -15.79 3.21 -2.56
C ALA A 515 -16.39 2.46 -1.35
N SER A 516 -15.57 2.16 -0.32
CA SER A 516 -16.06 1.54 0.91
C SER A 516 -17.06 2.43 1.67
N GLN A 517 -16.85 3.75 1.71
CA GLN A 517 -17.80 4.67 2.35
C GLN A 517 -19.13 4.73 1.61
N ILE A 518 -19.13 4.67 0.28
CA ILE A 518 -20.37 4.63 -0.50
C ILE A 518 -21.11 3.33 -0.26
N GLY A 519 -20.39 2.21 -0.19
CA GLY A 519 -20.96 0.89 0.13
C GLY A 519 -21.56 0.80 1.53
N SER A 520 -21.14 1.65 2.47
CA SER A 520 -21.71 1.67 3.83
C SER A 520 -23.16 2.18 3.89
N GLY A 521 -23.61 2.93 2.87
CA GLY A 521 -24.98 3.46 2.80
C GLY A 521 -25.32 4.48 3.89
N LEU A 522 -24.32 5.09 4.54
CA LEU A 522 -24.54 6.08 5.60
C LEU A 522 -25.21 7.36 5.06
N THR A 523 -26.08 7.94 5.89
CA THR A 523 -26.83 9.17 5.61
C THR A 523 -26.65 10.18 6.75
N GLY A 524 -26.66 11.48 6.46
CA GLY A 524 -26.49 12.52 7.48
C GLY A 524 -25.06 12.65 8.02
N VAL A 525 -24.07 12.13 7.28
CA VAL A 525 -22.64 12.23 7.60
C VAL A 525 -22.02 13.43 6.87
N MET A 526 -20.99 14.03 7.48
CA MET A 526 -20.12 15.00 6.82
C MET A 526 -18.84 14.30 6.35
N TYR A 527 -18.67 14.16 5.03
CA TYR A 527 -17.44 13.63 4.45
C TYR A 527 -16.50 14.77 4.13
N VAL A 528 -15.25 14.67 4.59
CA VAL A 528 -14.19 15.64 4.30
C VAL A 528 -13.10 14.94 3.49
N LEU A 529 -12.88 15.37 2.25
CA LEU A 529 -11.98 14.72 1.29
C LEU A 529 -10.80 15.64 0.94
N ASP A 530 -9.61 15.05 0.84
CA ASP A 530 -8.36 15.77 0.54
C ASP A 530 -7.90 15.48 -0.89
N GLU A 531 -8.21 16.37 -1.83
CA GLU A 531 -7.78 16.28 -3.23
C GLU A 531 -8.00 14.89 -3.88
N PRO A 532 -9.25 14.39 -3.95
CA PRO A 532 -9.54 13.06 -4.47
C PRO A 532 -9.19 12.88 -5.95
N SER A 533 -8.95 13.95 -6.71
CA SER A 533 -8.50 13.92 -8.10
C SER A 533 -7.02 13.51 -8.27
N ILE A 534 -6.23 13.43 -7.20
CA ILE A 534 -4.79 13.11 -7.27
C ILE A 534 -4.54 11.74 -7.93
N GLY A 535 -3.57 11.73 -8.85
CA GLY A 535 -3.17 10.54 -9.61
C GLY A 535 -4.29 9.94 -10.46
N LEU A 536 -5.35 10.73 -10.76
CA LEU A 536 -6.37 10.39 -11.74
C LEU A 536 -6.08 11.08 -13.06
N HIS A 537 -6.31 10.34 -14.14
CA HIS A 537 -6.36 10.91 -15.46
C HIS A 537 -7.69 11.67 -15.67
N GLN A 538 -7.69 12.76 -16.46
CA GLN A 538 -8.89 13.59 -16.68
C GLN A 538 -10.14 12.79 -17.06
N ARG A 539 -9.95 11.72 -17.85
CA ARG A 539 -11.00 10.75 -18.20
C ARG A 539 -11.76 10.19 -16.99
N ASP A 540 -11.04 9.86 -15.93
CA ASP A 540 -11.59 9.20 -14.75
C ASP A 540 -12.08 10.23 -13.70
N ASN A 541 -11.71 11.51 -13.86
CA ASN A 541 -12.17 12.61 -13.01
C ASN A 541 -13.71 12.79 -13.07
N ASP A 542 -14.30 12.72 -14.28
CA ASP A 542 -15.77 12.79 -14.45
C ASP A 542 -16.49 11.71 -13.63
N ARG A 543 -15.92 10.49 -13.57
CA ARG A 543 -16.48 9.37 -12.81
C ARG A 543 -16.37 9.59 -11.31
N LEU A 544 -15.25 10.15 -10.85
CA LEU A 544 -15.07 10.55 -9.47
C LEU A 544 -16.10 11.60 -9.06
N LEU A 545 -16.28 12.66 -9.85
CA LEU A 545 -17.24 13.73 -9.55
C LEU A 545 -18.68 13.21 -9.51
N ALA A 546 -19.08 12.34 -10.44
CA ALA A 546 -20.36 11.65 -10.39
C ALA A 546 -20.54 10.83 -9.10
N THR A 547 -19.47 10.21 -8.64
CA THR A 547 -19.44 9.42 -7.41
C THR A 547 -19.58 10.29 -6.15
N LEU A 548 -18.92 11.46 -6.12
CA LEU A 548 -19.07 12.44 -5.03
C LEU A 548 -20.48 13.04 -4.98
N LYS A 549 -21.06 13.35 -6.14
CA LYS A 549 -22.47 13.79 -6.25
C LYS A 549 -23.42 12.72 -5.73
N ARG A 550 -23.19 11.45 -6.07
CA ARG A 550 -23.98 10.33 -5.51
C ARG A 550 -23.86 10.26 -3.98
N LEU A 551 -22.65 10.43 -3.43
CA LEU A 551 -22.44 10.42 -1.98
C LEU A 551 -23.22 11.56 -1.29
N ARG A 552 -23.24 12.75 -1.89
CA ARG A 552 -24.09 13.88 -1.48
C ARG A 552 -25.58 13.52 -1.56
N ASP A 553 -26.02 12.98 -2.69
CA ASP A 553 -27.44 12.70 -2.98
C ASP A 553 -28.03 11.60 -2.08
N LEU A 554 -27.20 10.80 -1.41
CA LEU A 554 -27.61 9.92 -0.31
C LEU A 554 -28.03 10.68 0.97
N GLY A 555 -27.97 12.02 0.97
CA GLY A 555 -28.30 12.86 2.12
C GLY A 555 -27.09 13.21 2.99
N ASN A 556 -25.88 13.18 2.43
CA ASN A 556 -24.65 13.56 3.14
C ASN A 556 -24.16 14.94 2.72
N SER A 557 -23.35 15.57 3.57
CA SER A 557 -22.63 16.80 3.20
C SER A 557 -21.21 16.41 2.78
N VAL A 558 -20.75 16.85 1.61
CA VAL A 558 -19.45 16.47 1.05
C VAL A 558 -18.60 17.72 0.94
N ILE A 559 -17.55 17.82 1.74
CA ILE A 559 -16.58 18.92 1.73
C ILE A 559 -15.29 18.41 1.11
N VAL A 560 -14.84 19.02 0.04
CA VAL A 560 -13.66 18.58 -0.72
C VAL A 560 -12.65 19.71 -0.75
N VAL A 561 -11.41 19.46 -0.35
CA VAL A 561 -10.29 20.36 -0.64
C VAL A 561 -9.81 20.03 -2.05
N GLU A 562 -9.92 20.96 -2.99
CA GLU A 562 -9.59 20.71 -4.40
C GLU A 562 -9.03 21.94 -5.13
N HIS A 563 -8.27 21.62 -6.18
CA HIS A 563 -7.67 22.56 -7.12
C HIS A 563 -8.04 22.26 -8.57
N ASP A 564 -8.64 21.10 -8.85
CA ASP A 564 -9.13 20.76 -10.18
C ASP A 564 -10.26 21.70 -10.65
N GLU A 565 -10.16 22.14 -11.90
CA GLU A 565 -11.12 23.08 -12.48
C GLU A 565 -12.52 22.48 -12.59
N ASP A 566 -12.64 21.23 -13.04
CA ASP A 566 -13.92 20.56 -13.22
C ASP A 566 -14.61 20.36 -11.86
N ALA A 567 -13.86 19.93 -10.83
CA ALA A 567 -14.36 19.79 -9.47
C ALA A 567 -14.91 21.11 -8.90
N ILE A 568 -14.19 22.22 -9.09
CA ILE A 568 -14.63 23.54 -8.62
C ILE A 568 -15.89 23.99 -9.37
N ARG A 569 -15.95 23.78 -10.69
CA ARG A 569 -17.11 24.17 -11.52
C ARG A 569 -18.36 23.34 -11.25
N GLU A 570 -18.19 22.06 -10.92
CA GLU A 570 -19.30 21.14 -10.63
C GLU A 570 -19.81 21.20 -9.18
N ALA A 571 -19.13 21.94 -8.31
CA ALA A 571 -19.53 22.12 -6.92
C ALA A 571 -20.85 22.89 -6.78
N ASP A 572 -21.62 22.57 -5.73
CA ASP A 572 -22.80 23.35 -5.39
C ASP A 572 -22.44 24.68 -4.70
N PHE A 573 -21.28 24.71 -4.02
CA PHE A 573 -20.79 25.84 -3.25
C PHE A 573 -19.26 25.80 -3.16
N VAL A 574 -18.60 26.96 -3.25
CA VAL A 574 -17.14 27.07 -3.26
C VAL A 574 -16.70 28.06 -2.19
N VAL A 575 -15.74 27.66 -1.37
CA VAL A 575 -15.08 28.49 -0.36
C VAL A 575 -13.65 28.76 -0.84
N ASP A 576 -13.37 29.99 -1.27
CA ASP A 576 -12.04 30.41 -1.69
C ASP A 576 -11.28 31.06 -0.53
N MET A 577 -10.18 30.41 -0.12
CA MET A 577 -9.35 30.83 0.99
C MET A 577 -8.32 31.90 0.57
N GLY A 578 -7.89 32.70 1.55
CA GLY A 578 -7.15 33.97 1.52
C GLY A 578 -6.15 34.20 0.38
N PRO A 579 -5.83 35.46 0.06
CA PRO A 579 -5.14 35.80 -1.19
C PRO A 579 -3.68 35.32 -1.24
N GLY A 580 -3.14 34.82 -0.13
CA GLY A 580 -1.77 34.35 0.03
C GLY A 580 -1.66 33.11 0.92
N ALA A 581 -0.42 32.66 1.14
CA ALA A 581 -0.10 31.51 1.98
C ALA A 581 0.36 31.94 3.39
N GLY A 582 0.29 31.03 4.36
CA GLY A 582 0.84 31.26 5.70
C GLY A 582 0.17 32.43 6.41
N GLU A 583 0.96 33.38 6.88
CA GLU A 583 0.47 34.55 7.62
C GLU A 583 -0.40 35.49 6.78
N HIS A 584 -0.19 35.51 5.46
CA HIS A 584 -0.95 36.28 4.47
C HIS A 584 -2.26 35.61 4.06
N GLY A 585 -2.44 34.34 4.45
CA GLY A 585 -3.65 33.54 4.20
C GLY A 585 -4.66 33.59 5.34
N GLY A 586 -5.41 32.51 5.50
CA GLY A 586 -6.26 32.28 6.68
C GLY A 586 -7.55 33.10 6.73
N ASN A 587 -7.90 33.80 5.66
CA ASN A 587 -9.17 34.53 5.51
C ASN A 587 -10.06 33.82 4.49
N VAL A 588 -11.37 34.03 4.51
CA VAL A 588 -12.26 33.63 3.41
C VAL A 588 -12.44 34.82 2.49
N LEU A 589 -12.08 34.68 1.21
CA LEU A 589 -12.23 35.74 0.21
C LEU A 589 -13.67 35.84 -0.30
N ILE A 590 -14.23 34.68 -0.63
CA ILE A 590 -15.59 34.52 -1.12
C ILE A 590 -16.05 33.09 -0.81
N ALA A 591 -17.31 32.95 -0.41
CA ALA A 591 -17.96 31.67 -0.18
C ALA A 591 -19.33 31.71 -0.87
N ASP A 592 -19.42 31.18 -2.09
CA ASP A 592 -20.60 31.30 -2.95
C ASP A 592 -20.58 30.24 -4.08
N THR A 593 -21.51 30.31 -5.03
CA THR A 593 -21.52 29.43 -6.21
C THR A 593 -20.27 29.62 -7.07
N PRO A 594 -19.85 28.59 -7.85
CA PRO A 594 -18.68 28.68 -8.71
C PRO A 594 -18.71 29.87 -9.69
N GLU A 595 -19.89 30.25 -10.19
CA GLU A 595 -20.05 31.39 -11.10
C GLU A 595 -19.78 32.73 -10.42
N ASN A 596 -20.11 32.86 -9.13
CA ASN A 596 -19.85 34.07 -8.36
C ASN A 596 -18.37 34.15 -7.94
N VAL A 597 -17.75 33.02 -7.61
CA VAL A 597 -16.29 32.94 -7.39
C VAL A 597 -15.52 33.36 -8.64
N ALA A 598 -15.91 32.89 -9.83
CA ALA A 598 -15.28 33.26 -11.10
C ALA A 598 -15.36 34.78 -11.40
N LYS A 599 -16.37 35.48 -10.89
CA LYS A 599 -16.53 36.94 -11.05
C LYS A 599 -15.75 37.75 -10.00
N CYS A 600 -15.27 37.13 -8.93
CA CYS A 600 -14.57 37.81 -7.85
C CYS A 600 -13.15 38.22 -8.27
N GLU A 601 -12.89 39.52 -8.43
CA GLU A 601 -11.58 40.00 -8.88
C GLU A 601 -10.45 39.80 -7.87
N LYS A 602 -10.79 39.72 -6.58
CA LYS A 602 -9.83 39.47 -5.49
C LYS A 602 -9.42 38.00 -5.39
N SER A 603 -10.21 37.10 -5.97
CA SER A 603 -9.95 35.66 -5.96
C SER A 603 -8.92 35.30 -7.03
N VAL A 604 -7.76 34.77 -6.63
CA VAL A 604 -6.78 34.25 -7.60
C VAL A 604 -7.41 33.07 -8.35
N THR A 605 -8.11 32.19 -7.64
CA THR A 605 -8.88 31.09 -8.22
C THR A 605 -9.87 31.60 -9.27
N GLY A 606 -10.66 32.61 -8.94
CA GLY A 606 -11.62 33.24 -9.85
C GLY A 606 -10.97 33.86 -11.09
N GLN A 607 -9.76 34.40 -10.98
CA GLN A 607 -8.99 34.89 -12.13
C GLN A 607 -8.60 33.77 -13.10
N TYR A 608 -8.27 32.57 -12.61
CA TYR A 608 -8.02 31.41 -13.46
C TYR A 608 -9.32 30.85 -14.06
N LEU A 609 -10.37 30.69 -13.25
CA LEU A 609 -11.69 30.20 -13.71
C LEU A 609 -12.35 31.10 -14.75
N SER A 610 -12.11 32.42 -14.70
CA SER A 610 -12.62 33.37 -15.69
C SER A 610 -11.74 33.48 -16.94
N GLY A 611 -10.54 32.87 -16.92
CA GLY A 611 -9.54 32.99 -17.99
C GLY A 611 -8.76 34.32 -17.99
N LYS A 612 -8.95 35.20 -16.98
CA LYS A 612 -8.13 36.42 -16.82
C LYS A 612 -6.65 36.09 -16.61
N LYS A 613 -6.37 34.98 -15.93
CA LYS A 613 -5.05 34.35 -15.82
C LYS A 613 -5.11 32.94 -16.39
N SER A 614 -4.00 32.48 -16.97
CA SER A 614 -3.83 31.11 -17.45
C SER A 614 -2.36 30.77 -17.54
N ILE A 615 -2.05 29.47 -17.50
CA ILE A 615 -0.71 28.97 -17.85
C ILE A 615 -0.66 28.90 -19.38
N ALA A 616 0.16 29.75 -19.98
CA ALA A 616 0.27 29.86 -21.43
C ALA A 616 0.99 28.65 -22.04
N VAL A 617 0.55 28.24 -23.24
CA VAL A 617 1.28 27.27 -24.06
C VAL A 617 2.57 27.95 -24.57
N PRO A 618 3.75 27.31 -24.46
CA PRO A 618 4.99 27.87 -24.97
C PRO A 618 4.90 28.17 -26.47
N SER A 619 5.31 29.36 -26.90
CA SER A 619 5.27 29.75 -28.32
C SER A 619 6.25 28.96 -29.19
N GLU A 620 7.38 28.54 -28.61
CA GLU A 620 8.38 27.68 -29.23
C GLU A 620 8.78 26.57 -28.25
N ARG A 621 8.89 25.34 -28.74
CA ARG A 621 9.39 24.19 -27.98
C ARG A 621 10.82 23.89 -28.38
N THR A 622 11.62 23.36 -27.46
CA THR A 622 13.00 23.00 -27.78
C THR A 622 13.01 21.76 -28.67
N PRO A 623 13.66 21.79 -29.84
CA PRO A 623 13.67 20.65 -30.75
C PRO A 623 14.47 19.48 -30.15
N VAL A 624 14.07 18.26 -30.49
CA VAL A 624 14.77 17.03 -30.10
C VAL A 624 16.16 17.01 -30.74
N ASN A 625 17.18 16.67 -29.94
CA ASN A 625 18.52 16.36 -30.45
C ASN A 625 18.69 14.83 -30.56
N PRO A 626 18.75 14.26 -31.79
CA PRO A 626 18.92 12.82 -31.98
C PRO A 626 20.21 12.24 -31.39
N ASP A 627 21.27 13.06 -31.25
CA ASP A 627 22.56 12.63 -30.69
C ASP A 627 22.56 12.56 -29.15
N ARG A 628 21.49 13.03 -28.50
CA ARG A 628 21.34 13.02 -27.03
C ARG A 628 20.03 12.35 -26.65
N MET A 629 20.01 11.03 -26.76
CA MET A 629 18.83 10.22 -26.44
C MET A 629 19.19 9.10 -25.48
N LEU A 630 18.35 8.91 -24.47
CA LEU A 630 18.40 7.77 -23.57
C LEU A 630 17.36 6.75 -24.03
N VAL A 631 17.77 5.52 -24.30
CA VAL A 631 16.90 4.47 -24.83
C VAL A 631 16.89 3.29 -23.88
N LEU A 632 15.74 3.03 -23.25
CA LEU A 632 15.49 1.85 -22.42
C LEU A 632 14.71 0.82 -23.24
N LYS A 633 15.29 -0.36 -23.48
CA LYS A 633 14.69 -1.42 -24.30
C LYS A 633 14.10 -2.53 -23.46
N GLY A 634 12.98 -3.06 -23.93
CA GLY A 634 12.42 -4.33 -23.45
C GLY A 634 11.97 -4.32 -22.00
N ALA A 635 11.46 -3.20 -21.49
CA ALA A 635 10.93 -3.12 -20.13
C ALA A 635 9.69 -4.03 -19.97
N ARG A 636 9.74 -4.93 -18.98
CA ARG A 636 8.77 -6.02 -18.73
C ARG A 636 8.32 -6.11 -17.26
N GLY A 637 8.57 -5.07 -16.46
CA GLY A 637 8.06 -4.99 -15.09
C GLY A 637 6.54 -4.94 -15.01
N ASN A 638 5.94 -5.65 -14.04
CA ASN A 638 4.50 -5.70 -13.79
C ASN A 638 3.66 -5.95 -15.07
N ASN A 639 2.92 -4.93 -15.53
CA ASN A 639 2.05 -5.02 -16.71
C ASN A 639 2.71 -4.55 -18.02
N LEU A 640 3.97 -4.09 -18.00
CA LEU A 640 4.68 -3.60 -19.19
C LEU A 640 4.87 -4.71 -20.23
N LYS A 641 4.50 -4.44 -21.47
CA LYS A 641 4.49 -5.40 -22.58
C LYS A 641 5.72 -5.23 -23.49
N ASN A 642 6.91 -5.49 -22.94
CA ASN A 642 8.18 -5.39 -23.66
C ASN A 642 8.41 -4.00 -24.31
N VAL A 643 8.31 -2.96 -23.48
CA VAL A 643 8.27 -1.56 -23.93
C VAL A 643 9.67 -1.03 -24.20
N THR A 644 9.83 -0.28 -25.29
CA THR A 644 11.03 0.52 -25.55
C THR A 644 10.70 2.00 -25.34
N LEU A 645 11.35 2.63 -24.37
CA LEU A 645 11.23 4.06 -24.08
C LEU A 645 12.40 4.82 -24.72
N GLU A 646 12.07 5.75 -25.61
CA GLU A 646 13.01 6.71 -26.20
C GLU A 646 12.83 8.07 -25.52
N LEU A 647 13.86 8.53 -24.81
CA LEU A 647 13.81 9.72 -23.98
C LEU A 647 14.82 10.77 -24.47
N PRO A 648 14.35 11.87 -25.09
CA PRO A 648 15.23 12.95 -25.53
C PRO A 648 15.77 13.73 -24.33
N LEU A 649 17.09 13.91 -24.26
CA LEU A 649 17.76 14.59 -23.16
C LEU A 649 17.83 16.11 -23.37
N GLY A 650 17.86 16.87 -22.27
CA GLY A 650 17.86 18.33 -22.28
C GLY A 650 16.47 18.97 -22.43
N LEU A 651 15.41 18.16 -22.35
CA LEU A 651 14.01 18.57 -22.51
C LEU A 651 13.21 18.36 -21.23
N ILE A 652 12.03 18.99 -21.18
CA ILE A 652 10.95 18.60 -20.26
C ILE A 652 10.12 17.51 -20.95
N THR A 653 10.23 16.28 -20.47
CA THR A 653 9.47 15.14 -20.97
C THR A 653 8.40 14.74 -19.96
N CYS A 654 7.13 14.78 -20.36
CA CYS A 654 6.02 14.28 -19.55
C CYS A 654 5.68 12.84 -19.92
N ILE A 655 5.56 11.98 -18.91
CA ILE A 655 5.12 10.60 -19.01
C ILE A 655 3.65 10.58 -18.58
N THR A 656 2.76 10.38 -19.56
CA THR A 656 1.30 10.49 -19.39
C THR A 656 0.63 9.13 -19.58
N GLY A 657 -0.68 9.09 -19.36
CA GLY A 657 -1.49 7.89 -19.53
C GLY A 657 -2.42 7.64 -18.34
N VAL A 658 -3.41 6.78 -18.53
CA VAL A 658 -4.42 6.47 -17.50
C VAL A 658 -3.82 5.83 -16.25
N SER A 659 -4.52 5.87 -15.12
CA SER A 659 -4.07 5.22 -13.88
C SER A 659 -3.94 3.71 -14.09
N GLY A 660 -2.86 3.10 -13.59
CA GLY A 660 -2.56 1.69 -13.83
C GLY A 660 -1.95 1.34 -15.20
N SER A 661 -1.70 2.30 -16.09
CA SER A 661 -1.11 2.05 -17.43
C SER A 661 0.35 1.58 -17.42
N GLY A 662 1.04 1.70 -16.28
CA GLY A 662 2.45 1.29 -16.10
C GLY A 662 3.46 2.44 -15.97
N LYS A 663 3.01 3.70 -15.84
CA LYS A 663 3.89 4.89 -15.73
C LYS A 663 4.95 4.77 -14.63
N SER A 664 4.52 4.53 -13.39
CA SER A 664 5.42 4.38 -12.24
C SER A 664 6.32 3.17 -12.39
N THR A 665 5.86 2.08 -12.99
CA THR A 665 6.72 0.91 -13.24
C THR A 665 7.80 1.19 -14.27
N LEU A 666 7.47 1.91 -15.36
CA LEU A 666 8.44 2.27 -16.40
C LEU A 666 9.48 3.26 -15.86
N ILE A 667 9.04 4.27 -15.11
CA ILE A 667 9.90 5.37 -14.68
C ILE A 667 10.51 5.12 -13.31
N ASN A 668 9.72 4.90 -12.27
CA ASN A 668 10.24 4.76 -10.91
C ASN A 668 10.84 3.38 -10.66
N ASP A 669 10.17 2.30 -11.06
CA ASP A 669 10.66 0.94 -10.78
C ASP A 669 11.74 0.45 -11.75
N THR A 670 11.81 1.03 -12.95
CA THR A 670 12.79 0.63 -13.98
C THR A 670 13.83 1.73 -14.19
N LEU A 671 13.47 2.84 -14.86
CA LEU A 671 14.42 3.88 -15.26
C LEU A 671 15.17 4.51 -14.07
N ALA A 672 14.47 4.90 -13.01
CA ALA A 672 15.05 5.56 -11.85
C ALA A 672 16.01 4.62 -11.10
N LYS A 673 15.64 3.35 -10.92
CA LYS A 673 16.50 2.35 -10.27
C LYS A 673 17.73 2.02 -11.10
N ILE A 674 17.57 1.87 -12.43
CA ILE A 674 18.71 1.67 -13.35
C ILE A 674 19.68 2.86 -13.23
N THR A 675 19.17 4.08 -13.43
CA THR A 675 20.01 5.28 -13.40
C THR A 675 20.62 5.54 -12.02
N ALA A 676 19.91 5.22 -10.93
CA ALA A 676 20.45 5.31 -9.57
C ALA A 676 21.57 4.28 -9.34
N ARG A 677 21.41 3.06 -9.84
CA ARG A 677 22.44 2.02 -9.76
C ARG A 677 23.68 2.39 -10.57
N GLU A 678 23.50 2.76 -11.84
CA GLU A 678 24.62 3.01 -12.77
C GLU A 678 25.31 4.36 -12.52
N LEU A 679 24.56 5.44 -12.23
CA LEU A 679 25.13 6.79 -12.08
C LEU A 679 25.44 7.13 -10.62
N ASN A 680 24.55 6.77 -9.69
CA ASN A 680 24.69 7.13 -8.27
C ASN A 680 25.27 5.98 -7.42
N ARG A 681 25.48 4.79 -7.98
CA ARG A 681 25.95 3.57 -7.28
C ARG A 681 25.02 3.12 -6.15
N ALA A 682 23.72 3.31 -6.32
CA ALA A 682 22.71 2.83 -5.37
C ALA A 682 22.54 1.30 -5.48
N GLN A 683 22.22 0.63 -4.38
CA GLN A 683 21.89 -0.80 -4.36
C GLN A 683 20.38 -1.03 -4.57
N GLU A 684 19.86 -0.52 -5.68
CA GLU A 684 18.45 -0.69 -6.06
C GLU A 684 18.29 -1.74 -7.16
N GLU A 685 17.24 -2.55 -7.07
CA GLU A 685 16.92 -3.59 -8.05
C GLU A 685 15.86 -3.07 -9.03
N PRO A 686 16.25 -2.80 -10.30
CA PRO A 686 15.29 -2.36 -11.31
C PRO A 686 14.36 -3.51 -11.73
N ALA A 687 13.14 -3.17 -12.12
CA ALA A 687 12.23 -4.14 -12.72
C ALA A 687 12.81 -4.68 -14.06
N PRO A 688 12.40 -5.89 -14.51
CA PRO A 688 13.01 -6.55 -15.67
C PRO A 688 13.04 -5.69 -16.94
N TYR A 689 14.20 -5.62 -17.60
CA TYR A 689 14.44 -4.93 -18.87
C TYR A 689 15.50 -5.66 -19.71
N ASP A 690 15.67 -5.31 -20.99
CA ASP A 690 16.68 -5.92 -21.86
C ASP A 690 18.01 -5.14 -21.82
N ASP A 691 17.98 -3.84 -22.12
CA ASP A 691 19.18 -3.01 -22.23
C ASP A 691 18.88 -1.52 -22.08
N ILE A 692 19.89 -0.70 -21.78
CA ILE A 692 19.80 0.76 -21.72
C ILE A 692 21.01 1.42 -22.40
N HIS A 693 20.76 2.41 -23.25
CA HIS A 693 21.81 3.18 -23.96
C HIS A 693 21.66 4.68 -23.69
N GLY A 694 22.76 5.44 -23.81
CA GLY A 694 22.75 6.91 -23.66
C GLY A 694 22.98 7.40 -22.23
N LEU A 695 23.36 6.51 -21.29
CA LEU A 695 23.69 6.87 -19.91
C LEU A 695 24.94 7.75 -19.83
N GLU A 696 25.86 7.63 -20.78
CA GLU A 696 27.08 8.42 -20.88
C GLU A 696 26.81 9.93 -21.04
N HIS A 697 25.59 10.33 -21.41
CA HIS A 697 25.20 11.73 -21.50
C HIS A 697 24.89 12.38 -20.14
N LEU A 698 24.77 11.58 -19.08
CA LEU A 698 24.32 11.98 -17.75
C LEU A 698 25.41 11.72 -16.69
N ASP A 699 25.55 12.63 -15.73
CA ASP A 699 26.50 12.50 -14.63
C ASP A 699 25.87 11.90 -13.36
N LYS A 700 24.58 12.17 -13.15
CA LYS A 700 23.82 11.75 -11.96
C LYS A 700 22.31 11.79 -12.22
N VAL A 701 21.56 11.04 -11.42
CA VAL A 701 20.10 11.12 -11.37
C VAL A 701 19.63 11.68 -10.03
N ILE A 702 18.53 12.42 -10.05
CA ILE A 702 17.84 12.92 -8.86
C ILE A 702 16.38 12.51 -8.99
N ASN A 703 15.95 11.60 -8.13
CA ASN A 703 14.55 11.24 -7.99
C ASN A 703 13.90 12.08 -6.89
N VAL A 704 12.84 12.81 -7.24
CA VAL A 704 12.10 13.69 -6.32
C VAL A 704 10.67 13.18 -6.21
N ASP A 705 10.48 12.27 -5.28
CA ASP A 705 9.20 11.62 -4.97
C ASP A 705 8.46 12.33 -3.82
N GLN A 706 7.21 11.93 -3.60
CA GLN A 706 6.33 12.47 -2.55
C GLN A 706 6.55 11.83 -1.17
N SER A 707 7.54 10.93 -1.02
CA SER A 707 7.81 10.32 0.27
C SER A 707 8.16 11.38 1.32
N PRO A 708 7.75 11.20 2.59
CA PRO A 708 8.08 12.15 3.65
C PRO A 708 9.58 12.40 3.75
N ILE A 709 10.02 13.65 3.92
CA ILE A 709 11.45 13.97 4.14
C ILE A 709 12.02 13.34 5.41
N GLY A 710 11.15 12.91 6.33
CA GLY A 710 11.48 12.09 7.47
C GLY A 710 10.24 11.63 8.23
N ARG A 711 10.38 10.52 8.98
CA ARG A 711 9.27 9.89 9.72
C ARG A 711 9.19 10.32 11.20
N THR A 712 10.07 11.21 11.63
CA THR A 712 10.16 11.67 13.02
C THR A 712 10.12 13.19 13.10
N PRO A 713 9.66 13.77 14.24
CA PRO A 713 9.66 15.22 14.46
C PRO A 713 11.04 15.90 14.44
N ARG A 714 12.12 15.10 14.43
CA ARG A 714 13.50 15.57 14.30
C ARG A 714 13.85 16.00 12.90
N SER A 715 13.18 15.44 11.90
CA SER A 715 13.33 15.86 10.51
C SER A 715 12.47 17.09 10.28
N ASN A 716 13.03 18.12 9.66
CA ASN A 716 12.37 19.39 9.35
C ASN A 716 13.06 20.08 8.17
N PRO A 717 12.47 21.14 7.58
CA PRO A 717 13.08 21.85 6.46
C PRO A 717 14.52 22.30 6.73
N ALA A 718 14.82 22.80 7.94
CA ALA A 718 16.15 23.29 8.29
C ALA A 718 17.23 22.18 8.33
N THR A 719 16.88 21.01 8.86
CA THR A 719 17.78 19.85 8.91
C THR A 719 17.98 19.22 7.54
N TYR A 720 16.91 19.05 6.78
CA TYR A 720 16.94 18.39 5.47
C TYR A 720 17.73 19.20 4.42
N THR A 721 17.51 20.51 4.36
CA THR A 721 18.23 21.40 3.43
C THR A 721 19.66 21.72 3.89
N GLY A 722 20.06 21.24 5.07
CA GLY A 722 21.35 21.55 5.69
C GLY A 722 21.50 23.03 6.05
N LEU A 723 20.41 23.74 6.33
CA LEU A 723 20.38 25.10 6.89
C LEU A 723 20.75 25.11 8.38
N PHE A 724 20.45 24.03 9.09
CA PHE A 724 20.55 24.01 10.55
C PHE A 724 22.00 24.04 11.06
N THR A 725 22.95 23.45 10.33
CA THR A 725 24.38 23.50 10.71
C THR A 725 24.94 24.93 10.73
N PRO A 726 24.87 25.72 9.64
CA PRO A 726 25.37 27.09 9.67
C PRO A 726 24.62 27.97 10.68
N ILE A 727 23.32 27.74 10.91
CA ILE A 727 22.57 28.44 11.96
C ILE A 727 23.16 28.13 13.35
N ARG A 728 23.43 26.86 13.67
CA ARG A 728 24.04 26.50 14.97
C ARG A 728 25.45 27.06 15.15
N GLU A 729 26.22 27.16 14.08
CA GLU A 729 27.55 27.81 14.09
C GLU A 729 27.45 29.29 14.45
N LEU A 730 26.45 30.01 13.92
CA LEU A 730 26.19 31.41 14.30
C LEU A 730 25.86 31.54 15.79
N PHE A 731 25.02 30.66 16.32
CA PHE A 731 24.67 30.65 17.75
C PHE A 731 25.86 30.33 18.65
N ALA A 732 26.72 29.38 18.26
CA ALA A 732 27.96 29.09 18.99
C ALA A 732 28.98 30.24 18.91
N GLY A 733 28.90 31.08 17.86
CA GLY A 733 29.73 32.26 17.67
C GLY A 733 29.38 33.46 18.55
N VAL A 734 28.19 33.50 19.17
CA VAL A 734 27.73 34.61 20.03
C VAL A 734 28.65 34.76 21.26
N PRO A 735 29.01 35.99 21.69
CA PRO A 735 29.89 36.19 22.85
C PRO A 735 29.45 35.42 24.11
N LEU A 736 28.16 35.50 24.47
CA LEU A 736 27.60 34.80 25.62
C LEU A 736 27.71 33.27 25.51
N SER A 737 27.61 32.70 24.30
CA SER A 737 27.84 31.27 24.07
C SER A 737 29.29 30.89 24.35
N ARG A 738 30.24 31.72 23.91
CA ARG A 738 31.68 31.48 24.13
C ARG A 738 32.05 31.57 25.61
N GLU A 739 31.51 32.55 26.32
CA GLU A 739 31.68 32.70 27.78
C GLU A 739 31.19 31.47 28.54
N ARG A 740 30.06 30.88 28.11
CA ARG A 740 29.47 29.68 28.72
C ARG A 740 30.07 28.36 28.21
N GLY A 741 31.04 28.41 27.29
CA GLY A 741 31.64 27.22 26.67
C GLY A 741 30.66 26.40 25.82
N TYR A 742 29.63 27.03 25.25
CA TYR A 742 28.63 26.37 24.42
C TYR A 742 29.13 26.21 22.98
N ASN A 743 29.30 24.95 22.58
CA ASN A 743 29.68 24.57 21.23
C ASN A 743 28.44 24.36 20.34
N VAL A 744 28.67 24.16 19.04
CA VAL A 744 27.62 23.86 18.02
C VAL A 744 26.68 22.73 18.47
N GLY A 745 27.22 21.73 19.19
CA GLY A 745 26.46 20.60 19.73
C GLY A 745 25.36 21.00 20.73
N ARG A 746 25.56 22.06 21.54
CA ARG A 746 24.55 22.56 22.51
C ARG A 746 23.27 22.98 21.80
N PHE A 747 23.40 23.56 20.61
CA PHE A 747 22.30 24.05 19.79
C PHE A 747 21.66 22.97 18.91
N SER A 748 22.10 21.71 19.04
CA SER A 748 21.49 20.56 18.38
C SER A 748 20.37 19.96 19.22
N PHE A 749 19.14 19.91 18.72
CA PHE A 749 18.09 19.15 19.39
C PHE A 749 18.31 17.62 19.32
N ASN A 750 19.20 17.14 18.44
CA ASN A 750 19.54 15.72 18.31
C ASN A 750 20.60 15.21 19.30
N VAL A 751 21.28 16.11 20.02
CA VAL A 751 22.44 15.77 20.86
C VAL A 751 22.15 16.13 22.33
N LYS A 752 22.59 15.28 23.26
CA LYS A 752 22.50 15.56 24.70
C LYS A 752 23.32 16.81 25.05
N GLY A 753 22.79 17.63 25.94
CA GLY A 753 23.48 18.82 26.46
C GLY A 753 22.59 20.07 26.46
N GLY A 754 21.98 20.43 25.33
CA GLY A 754 21.12 21.62 25.25
C GLY A 754 19.65 21.36 24.91
N ARG A 755 19.33 20.18 24.40
CA ARG A 755 17.94 19.75 24.16
C ARG A 755 17.16 19.59 25.46
N CYS A 756 15.83 19.60 25.36
CA CYS A 756 14.96 19.18 26.45
C CYS A 756 15.06 17.66 26.62
N GLU A 757 15.36 17.18 27.83
CA GLU A 757 15.52 15.74 28.09
C GLU A 757 14.18 14.99 28.20
N ALA A 758 13.09 15.68 28.54
CA ALA A 758 11.76 15.06 28.64
C ALA A 758 11.25 14.56 27.28
N CYS A 759 11.35 15.38 26.23
CA CYS A 759 11.00 14.99 24.85
C CYS A 759 12.22 14.58 24.02
N GLN A 760 13.41 14.51 24.63
CA GLN A 760 14.68 14.23 23.95
C GLN A 760 14.93 15.08 22.68
N GLY A 761 14.43 16.32 22.67
CA GLY A 761 14.58 17.27 21.56
C GLY A 761 13.47 17.24 20.49
N ASP A 762 12.50 16.35 20.60
CA ASP A 762 11.41 16.25 19.60
C ASP A 762 10.43 17.44 19.73
N GLY A 763 10.32 18.02 20.92
CA GLY A 763 9.39 19.12 21.23
C GLY A 763 7.95 18.67 21.49
N VAL A 764 7.60 17.49 20.99
CA VAL A 764 6.31 16.82 21.17
C VAL A 764 6.51 15.44 21.79
N ILE A 765 5.44 14.89 22.36
CA ILE A 765 5.37 13.52 22.87
C ILE A 765 4.30 12.80 22.05
N LYS A 766 4.63 11.59 21.58
CA LYS A 766 3.68 10.74 20.86
C LYS A 766 2.78 10.04 21.88
N VAL A 767 1.47 10.24 21.75
CA VAL A 767 0.45 9.57 22.56
C VAL A 767 -0.20 8.49 21.68
N GLU A 768 -0.10 7.23 22.13
CA GLU A 768 -0.69 6.10 21.42
C GLU A 768 -2.20 6.06 21.66
N MET A 769 -2.97 5.96 20.57
CA MET A 769 -4.43 5.96 20.61
C MET A 769 -4.95 4.59 20.17
N HIS A 770 -5.86 3.99 20.94
CA HIS A 770 -6.35 2.64 20.65
C HIS A 770 -7.25 2.54 19.41
N PHE A 771 -8.08 3.55 19.17
CA PHE A 771 -9.09 3.55 18.08
C PHE A 771 -8.95 4.73 17.12
N LEU A 772 -8.17 5.75 17.50
CA LEU A 772 -7.87 6.91 16.67
C LEU A 772 -6.41 6.84 16.24
N PRO A 773 -6.00 7.57 15.18
CA PRO A 773 -4.60 7.72 14.85
C PRO A 773 -3.81 8.30 16.04
N ASP A 774 -2.56 7.87 16.20
CA ASP A 774 -1.66 8.43 17.21
C ASP A 774 -1.51 9.94 17.03
N VAL A 775 -1.45 10.67 18.14
CA VAL A 775 -1.38 12.14 18.13
C VAL A 775 -0.09 12.60 18.79
N TYR A 776 0.48 13.69 18.29
CA TYR A 776 1.61 14.37 18.90
C TYR A 776 1.11 15.53 19.77
N VAL A 777 1.40 15.46 21.07
CA VAL A 777 1.04 16.52 22.02
C VAL A 777 2.29 17.34 22.36
N PRO A 778 2.21 18.68 22.46
CA PRO A 778 3.34 19.50 22.90
C PRO A 778 3.92 19.01 24.23
N CYS A 779 5.25 18.94 24.31
CA CYS A 779 5.92 18.52 25.55
C CYS A 779 5.63 19.50 26.68
N GLU A 780 5.11 19.01 27.81
CA GLU A 780 4.75 19.82 28.97
C GLU A 780 5.94 20.58 29.59
N VAL A 781 7.16 20.05 29.46
CA VAL A 781 8.37 20.62 30.10
C VAL A 781 8.96 21.77 29.29
N CYS A 782 9.03 21.65 27.96
CA CYS A 782 9.60 22.69 27.10
C CYS A 782 8.55 23.48 26.33
N HIS A 783 7.28 23.10 26.41
CA HIS A 783 6.16 23.68 25.67
C HIS A 783 6.47 23.77 24.17
N GLY A 784 6.92 22.68 23.56
CA GLY A 784 7.25 22.64 22.13
C GLY A 784 8.63 23.21 21.74
N LYS A 785 9.34 23.89 22.66
CA LYS A 785 10.57 24.63 22.31
C LYS A 785 11.79 23.77 22.01
N ARG A 786 11.74 22.44 22.21
CA ARG A 786 12.81 21.45 21.96
C ARG A 786 14.09 21.58 22.81
N TYR A 787 14.33 22.70 23.46
CA TYR A 787 15.54 23.00 24.24
C TYR A 787 15.25 23.23 25.72
N ASN A 788 16.28 23.08 26.55
CA ASN A 788 16.24 23.52 27.94
C ASN A 788 16.34 25.05 28.05
N ARG A 789 15.96 25.57 29.22
CA ARG A 789 15.90 27.01 29.49
C ARG A 789 17.25 27.69 29.28
N GLU A 790 18.33 27.08 29.74
CA GLU A 790 19.68 27.66 29.71
C GLU A 790 20.20 27.84 28.28
N THR A 791 19.80 26.97 27.35
CA THR A 791 20.15 27.08 25.93
C THR A 791 19.37 28.20 25.25
N LEU A 792 18.13 28.44 25.68
CA LEU A 792 17.26 29.48 25.11
C LEU A 792 17.60 30.91 25.58
N GLU A 793 18.50 31.06 26.56
CA GLU A 793 19.04 32.36 26.96
C GLU A 793 19.99 32.95 25.92
N ILE A 794 20.59 32.11 25.07
CA ILE A 794 21.45 32.58 23.99
C ILE A 794 20.60 33.15 22.85
N GLN A 795 20.91 34.38 22.46
CA GLN A 795 20.21 35.09 21.40
C GLN A 795 21.18 35.50 20.29
N TYR A 796 20.74 35.35 19.05
CA TYR A 796 21.36 35.90 17.86
C TYR A 796 20.40 36.94 17.28
N LYS A 797 20.86 38.20 17.12
CA LYS A 797 20.02 39.34 16.72
C LYS A 797 18.69 39.44 17.48
N GLY A 798 18.73 39.22 18.80
CA GLY A 798 17.55 39.33 19.67
C GLY A 798 16.57 38.15 19.63
N LYS A 799 16.84 37.08 18.86
CA LYS A 799 16.02 35.86 18.86
C LYS A 799 16.85 34.65 19.31
N ASN A 800 16.25 33.78 20.11
CA ASN A 800 16.87 32.50 20.48
C ASN A 800 16.68 31.43 19.39
N ILE A 801 17.32 30.28 19.54
CA ILE A 801 17.31 29.25 18.50
C ILE A 801 15.91 28.66 18.24
N SER A 802 15.08 28.53 19.27
CA SER A 802 13.71 28.05 19.10
C SER A 802 12.87 29.06 18.32
N GLN A 803 13.04 30.36 18.57
CA GLN A 803 12.35 31.42 17.85
C GLN A 803 12.82 31.51 16.39
N VAL A 804 14.11 31.26 16.11
CA VAL A 804 14.62 31.18 14.74
C VAL A 804 14.05 29.97 14.00
N LEU A 805 13.95 28.82 14.66
CA LEU A 805 13.30 27.63 14.09
C LEU A 805 11.80 27.82 13.88
N ASP A 806 11.16 28.73 14.61
CA ASP A 806 9.73 29.02 14.47
C ASP A 806 9.42 30.06 13.39
N MET A 807 10.43 30.74 12.84
CA MET A 807 10.26 31.67 11.72
C MET A 807 9.78 30.93 10.47
N THR A 808 8.97 31.61 9.68
CA THR A 808 8.69 31.19 8.29
C THR A 808 9.96 31.30 7.44
N VAL A 809 9.99 30.58 6.31
CA VAL A 809 11.09 30.72 5.34
C VAL A 809 11.22 32.15 4.84
N GLU A 810 10.10 32.84 4.61
CA GLU A 810 10.05 34.24 4.18
C GLU A 810 10.73 35.16 5.22
N GLU A 811 10.31 35.09 6.49
CA GLU A 811 10.92 35.86 7.58
C GLU A 811 12.40 35.53 7.77
N ALA A 812 12.75 34.24 7.72
CA ALA A 812 14.12 33.79 7.91
C ALA A 812 15.03 34.29 6.79
N ARG A 813 14.53 34.35 5.54
CA ARG A 813 15.31 34.84 4.40
C ARG A 813 15.78 36.25 4.67
N GLU A 814 14.86 37.15 5.02
CA GLU A 814 15.18 38.54 5.38
C GLU A 814 16.11 38.62 6.60
N PHE A 815 15.85 37.82 7.64
CA PHE A 815 16.65 37.81 8.86
C PHE A 815 18.12 37.41 8.64
N PHE A 816 18.36 36.50 7.67
CA PHE A 816 19.68 35.96 7.33
C PHE A 816 20.31 36.56 6.06
N ASP A 817 19.84 37.70 5.55
CA ASP A 817 20.41 38.36 4.36
C ASP A 817 21.93 38.62 4.47
N ALA A 818 22.42 38.92 5.67
CA ALA A 818 23.84 39.14 5.94
C ALA A 818 24.69 37.85 5.91
N VAL A 819 24.09 36.66 5.76
CA VAL A 819 24.76 35.36 5.75
C VAL A 819 24.49 34.66 4.41
N PRO A 820 25.35 34.87 3.38
CA PRO A 820 25.04 34.44 2.01
C PRO A 820 24.80 32.94 1.83
N THR A 821 25.46 32.09 2.63
CA THR A 821 25.30 30.63 2.58
C THR A 821 23.91 30.19 3.03
N VAL A 822 23.33 30.89 4.00
CA VAL A 822 21.99 30.64 4.54
C VAL A 822 20.94 31.29 3.64
N SER A 823 21.12 32.57 3.29
CA SER A 823 20.21 33.34 2.44
C SER A 823 19.95 32.66 1.09
N ARG A 824 20.99 32.14 0.40
CA ARG A 824 20.82 31.41 -0.88
C ARG A 824 19.93 30.18 -0.76
N LYS A 825 20.08 29.40 0.31
CA LYS A 825 19.27 28.20 0.56
C LYS A 825 17.82 28.53 0.94
N LEU A 826 17.62 29.63 1.67
CA LEU A 826 16.28 30.14 1.97
C LEU A 826 15.59 30.67 0.71
N GLN A 827 16.34 31.34 -0.17
CA GLN A 827 15.83 31.79 -1.47
C GLN A 827 15.35 30.60 -2.32
N THR A 828 16.07 29.47 -2.34
CA THR A 828 15.60 28.29 -3.08
C THR A 828 14.30 27.71 -2.52
N LEU A 829 14.03 27.84 -1.21
CA LEU A 829 12.74 27.46 -0.62
C LEU A 829 11.62 28.44 -0.99
N MET A 830 11.92 29.74 -1.04
CA MET A 830 10.98 30.77 -1.56
C MET A 830 10.62 30.51 -3.01
N ASP A 831 11.62 30.23 -3.84
CA ASP A 831 11.49 30.02 -5.29
C ASP A 831 10.58 28.81 -5.63
N VAL A 832 10.51 27.81 -4.77
CA VAL A 832 9.60 26.65 -4.93
C VAL A 832 8.24 26.85 -4.25
N GLY A 833 7.94 28.06 -3.77
CA GLY A 833 6.65 28.41 -3.18
C GLY A 833 6.48 27.98 -1.71
N LEU A 834 7.57 27.68 -0.99
CA LEU A 834 7.54 27.25 0.42
C LEU A 834 7.83 28.40 1.40
N GLY A 835 7.52 29.65 1.03
CA GLY A 835 7.77 30.80 1.91
C GLY A 835 7.06 30.73 3.26
N TYR A 836 5.90 30.07 3.29
CA TYR A 836 5.01 30.01 4.45
C TYR A 836 5.36 28.95 5.50
N ILE A 837 6.17 27.94 5.17
CA ILE A 837 6.49 26.86 6.12
C ILE A 837 7.49 27.36 7.16
N ARG A 838 7.45 26.80 8.37
CA ARG A 838 8.42 27.13 9.42
C ARG A 838 9.69 26.29 9.28
N LEU A 839 10.85 26.87 9.58
CA LEU A 839 12.15 26.19 9.46
C LEU A 839 12.24 24.90 10.29
N GLY A 840 11.66 24.91 11.49
CA GLY A 840 11.61 23.81 12.44
C GLY A 840 10.34 22.97 12.37
N GLN A 841 9.44 23.21 11.40
CA GLN A 841 8.19 22.46 11.24
C GLN A 841 8.48 20.96 11.09
N SER A 842 7.73 20.13 11.81
CA SER A 842 7.93 18.68 11.77
C SER A 842 7.71 18.13 10.37
N ALA A 843 8.61 17.28 9.90
CA ALA A 843 8.46 16.55 8.64
C ALA A 843 7.18 15.71 8.59
N THR A 844 6.70 15.24 9.74
CA THR A 844 5.46 14.44 9.84
C THR A 844 4.19 15.27 9.61
N THR A 845 4.32 16.60 9.61
CA THR A 845 3.21 17.54 9.38
C THR A 845 3.25 18.19 8.00
N LEU A 846 4.28 17.88 7.20
CA LEU A 846 4.36 18.37 5.83
C LEU A 846 3.51 17.47 4.91
N SER A 847 2.85 18.07 3.93
CA SER A 847 2.19 17.32 2.87
C SER A 847 3.21 16.63 1.95
N GLY A 848 2.78 15.64 1.17
CA GLY A 848 3.64 14.98 0.17
C GLY A 848 4.24 15.97 -0.82
N GLY A 849 3.43 16.90 -1.33
CA GLY A 849 3.88 17.97 -2.24
C GLY A 849 4.80 19.00 -1.57
N GLU A 850 4.61 19.33 -0.29
CA GLU A 850 5.56 20.16 0.47
C GLU A 850 6.90 19.46 0.65
N ALA A 851 6.88 18.18 1.06
CA ALA A 851 8.08 17.36 1.20
C ALA A 851 8.86 17.27 -0.11
N GLN A 852 8.17 17.04 -1.23
CA GLN A 852 8.76 17.01 -2.56
C GLN A 852 9.41 18.34 -2.94
N ARG A 853 8.74 19.48 -2.69
CA ARG A 853 9.30 20.81 -2.95
C ARG A 853 10.51 21.13 -2.08
N VAL A 854 10.56 20.65 -0.83
CA VAL A 854 11.76 20.77 0.03
C VAL A 854 12.95 20.01 -0.58
N LYS A 855 12.71 18.81 -1.14
CA LYS A 855 13.75 18.04 -1.86
C LYS A 855 14.23 18.79 -3.11
N LEU A 856 13.30 19.34 -3.88
CA LEU A 856 13.62 20.13 -5.07
C LEU A 856 14.46 21.37 -4.72
N ALA A 857 14.10 22.10 -3.66
CA ALA A 857 14.85 23.25 -3.16
C ALA A 857 16.29 22.89 -2.77
N LEU A 858 16.50 21.75 -2.11
CA LEU A 858 17.85 21.27 -1.79
C LEU A 858 18.69 21.10 -3.06
N GLU A 859 18.13 20.53 -4.12
CA GLU A 859 18.86 20.31 -5.37
C GLU A 859 19.12 21.60 -6.15
N LEU A 860 18.17 22.54 -6.15
CA LEU A 860 18.37 23.89 -6.71
C LEU A 860 19.49 24.66 -6.02
N SER A 861 19.76 24.37 -4.74
CA SER A 861 20.82 25.01 -3.98
C SER A 861 22.24 24.49 -4.33
N LYS A 862 22.33 23.36 -5.05
CA LYS A 862 23.61 22.76 -5.45
C LYS A 862 24.10 23.34 -6.78
N ARG A 863 25.40 23.15 -7.05
CA ARG A 863 25.98 23.49 -8.36
C ARG A 863 25.50 22.49 -9.41
N ASP A 864 25.14 23.04 -10.56
CA ASP A 864 24.61 22.30 -11.69
C ASP A 864 25.73 21.91 -12.66
N THR A 865 25.62 20.75 -13.28
CA THR A 865 26.55 20.27 -14.32
C THR A 865 25.94 20.35 -15.73
N GLY A 866 24.63 20.61 -15.85
CA GLY A 866 23.90 20.61 -17.13
C GLY A 866 23.73 19.21 -17.74
N ARG A 867 24.07 18.16 -16.99
CA ARG A 867 23.98 16.74 -17.39
C ARG A 867 23.32 15.91 -16.29
N THR A 868 22.38 16.50 -15.57
CA THR A 868 21.61 15.80 -14.53
C THR A 868 20.25 15.37 -15.07
N LEU A 869 19.82 14.16 -14.72
CA LEU A 869 18.46 13.69 -14.94
C LEU A 869 17.62 13.93 -13.68
N TYR A 870 16.56 14.73 -13.79
CA TYR A 870 15.57 14.92 -12.74
C TYR A 870 14.34 14.08 -13.05
N ILE A 871 13.89 13.27 -12.10
CA ILE A 871 12.65 12.51 -12.17
C ILE A 871 11.70 13.08 -11.11
N LEU A 872 10.56 13.62 -11.55
CA LEU A 872 9.55 14.23 -10.70
C LEU A 872 8.25 13.42 -10.80
N ASP A 873 7.77 12.89 -9.67
CA ASP A 873 6.53 12.10 -9.62
C ASP A 873 5.36 12.98 -9.17
N GLU A 874 4.43 13.27 -10.09
CA GLU A 874 3.22 14.08 -9.88
C GLU A 874 3.47 15.38 -9.08
N PRO A 875 4.37 16.28 -9.54
CA PRO A 875 4.82 17.43 -8.75
C PRO A 875 3.77 18.53 -8.57
N THR A 876 2.61 18.40 -9.22
CA THR A 876 1.44 19.29 -9.11
C THR A 876 0.52 18.93 -7.94
N THR A 877 0.76 17.81 -7.27
CA THR A 877 -0.02 17.36 -6.12
C THR A 877 -0.04 18.43 -5.03
N GLY A 878 -1.22 18.83 -4.54
CA GLY A 878 -1.34 19.86 -3.51
C GLY A 878 -1.19 21.30 -4.00
N LEU A 879 -1.13 21.53 -5.33
CA LEU A 879 -0.85 22.85 -5.90
C LEU A 879 -2.06 23.49 -6.55
N HIS A 880 -2.28 24.75 -6.22
CA HIS A 880 -3.21 25.61 -6.92
C HIS A 880 -2.62 26.04 -8.29
N PHE A 881 -3.46 26.45 -9.25
CA PHE A 881 -3.03 26.91 -10.59
C PHE A 881 -1.85 27.88 -10.58
N ALA A 882 -1.88 28.86 -9.68
CA ALA A 882 -0.79 29.84 -9.52
C ALA A 882 0.52 29.22 -9.01
N ASP A 883 0.43 28.19 -8.17
CA ASP A 883 1.61 27.49 -7.64
C ASP A 883 2.20 26.56 -8.73
N ILE A 884 1.35 25.97 -9.59
CA ILE A 884 1.79 25.21 -10.77
C ILE A 884 2.59 26.12 -11.71
N ALA A 885 2.14 27.36 -11.94
CA ALA A 885 2.87 28.32 -12.76
C ALA A 885 4.28 28.60 -12.20
N LEU A 886 4.40 28.83 -10.89
CA LEU A 886 5.70 29.03 -10.22
C LEU A 886 6.60 27.79 -10.32
N LEU A 887 6.02 26.59 -10.14
CA LEU A 887 6.75 25.34 -10.28
C LEU A 887 7.29 25.16 -11.71
N LEU A 888 6.49 25.47 -12.73
CA LEU A 888 6.92 25.38 -14.13
C LEU A 888 8.05 26.37 -14.45
N GLU A 889 8.06 27.56 -13.84
CA GLU A 889 9.20 28.49 -13.95
C GLU A 889 10.48 27.89 -13.35
N VAL A 890 10.38 27.21 -12.20
CA VAL A 890 11.51 26.51 -11.57
C VAL A 890 12.03 25.38 -12.48
N ILE A 891 11.13 24.55 -13.00
CA ILE A 891 11.47 23.44 -13.90
C ILE A 891 12.09 23.97 -15.20
N GLY A 892 11.54 25.06 -15.76
CA GLY A 892 12.10 25.75 -16.92
C GLY A 892 13.52 26.26 -16.67
N ARG A 893 13.82 26.77 -15.46
CA ARG A 893 15.18 27.17 -15.07
C ARG A 893 16.15 25.98 -15.00
N LEU A 894 15.71 24.82 -14.52
CA LEU A 894 16.51 23.59 -14.51
C LEU A 894 16.81 23.11 -15.93
N LYS A 895 15.80 23.11 -16.81
CA LYS A 895 15.95 22.80 -18.24
C LYS A 895 16.93 23.76 -18.91
N GLY A 896 16.80 25.06 -18.66
CA GLY A 896 17.63 26.10 -19.25
C GLY A 896 19.13 25.98 -18.94
N LYS A 897 19.51 25.21 -17.90
CA LYS A 897 20.90 24.86 -17.57
C LYS A 897 21.42 23.63 -18.33
N GLY A 898 20.60 22.99 -19.16
CA GLY A 898 20.95 21.83 -19.98
C GLY A 898 20.50 20.47 -19.43
N ASN A 899 19.84 20.45 -18.26
CA ASN A 899 19.39 19.22 -17.62
C ASN A 899 18.18 18.60 -18.31
N SER A 900 17.98 17.30 -18.06
CA SER A 900 16.82 16.56 -18.55
C SER A 900 15.82 16.39 -17.41
N ILE A 901 14.54 16.69 -17.66
CA ILE A 901 13.49 16.57 -16.66
C ILE A 901 12.44 15.60 -17.17
N VAL A 902 12.15 14.58 -16.38
CA VAL A 902 11.12 13.58 -16.63
C VAL A 902 10.06 13.76 -15.56
N ILE A 903 8.82 14.00 -15.98
CA ILE A 903 7.71 14.27 -15.09
C ILE A 903 6.65 13.21 -15.33
N ILE A 904 6.23 12.47 -14.31
CA ILE A 904 5.02 11.66 -14.39
C ILE A 904 3.86 12.60 -14.09
N GLU A 905 2.92 12.77 -15.02
CA GLU A 905 1.81 13.69 -14.80
C GLU A 905 0.49 13.40 -15.51
N HIS A 906 -0.56 13.97 -14.92
CA HIS A 906 -1.95 14.00 -15.33
C HIS A 906 -2.48 15.43 -15.55
N ASN A 907 -1.94 16.47 -14.90
CA ASN A 907 -2.41 17.85 -15.07
C ASN A 907 -2.10 18.39 -16.47
N LEU A 908 -3.14 18.88 -17.14
CA LEU A 908 -3.07 19.35 -18.52
C LEU A 908 -2.17 20.59 -18.69
N ASP A 909 -2.02 21.45 -17.67
CA ASP A 909 -1.15 22.63 -17.74
C ASP A 909 0.34 22.25 -17.77
N VAL A 910 0.73 21.21 -17.05
CA VAL A 910 2.11 20.68 -17.12
C VAL A 910 2.33 19.93 -18.44
N ILE A 911 1.37 19.11 -18.84
CA ILE A 911 1.47 18.32 -20.07
C ILE A 911 1.56 19.22 -21.31
N LYS A 912 0.75 20.28 -21.39
CA LYS A 912 0.77 21.21 -22.53
C LYS A 912 2.02 22.09 -22.56
N THR A 913 2.72 22.25 -21.44
CA THR A 913 3.96 23.05 -21.36
C THR A 913 5.22 22.21 -21.62
N ALA A 914 5.14 20.88 -21.57
CA ALA A 914 6.25 19.98 -21.86
C ALA A 914 6.76 20.06 -23.31
N ASP A 915 8.05 19.80 -23.52
CA ASP A 915 8.62 19.73 -24.89
C ASP A 915 8.25 18.41 -25.57
N TRP A 916 8.19 17.33 -24.78
CA TRP A 916 7.96 15.97 -25.26
C TRP A 916 6.99 15.23 -24.34
N ILE A 917 6.19 14.35 -24.91
CA ILE A 917 5.26 13.47 -24.20
C ILE A 917 5.55 12.03 -24.59
N VAL A 918 5.46 11.13 -23.61
CA VAL A 918 5.36 9.68 -23.80
C VAL A 918 4.07 9.23 -23.13
N ASP A 919 3.10 8.80 -23.93
CA ASP A 919 1.78 8.41 -23.44
C ASP A 919 1.66 6.88 -23.33
N LEU A 920 1.27 6.39 -22.16
CA LEU A 920 1.08 4.98 -21.87
C LEU A 920 -0.41 4.60 -21.85
N GLY A 921 -0.71 3.40 -22.33
CA GLY A 921 -2.07 2.86 -22.30
C GLY A 921 -2.21 1.61 -23.17
N PRO A 922 -3.36 1.41 -23.85
CA PRO A 922 -4.54 2.30 -23.89
C PRO A 922 -5.34 2.36 -22.57
N GLU A 923 -5.32 1.28 -21.78
CA GLU A 923 -6.05 1.18 -20.51
C GLU A 923 -5.09 0.98 -19.31
N GLY A 924 -5.66 0.79 -18.12
CA GLY A 924 -4.93 0.35 -16.92
C GLY A 924 -4.79 -1.17 -16.81
N GLY A 925 -3.86 -1.65 -15.98
CA GLY A 925 -3.68 -3.08 -15.70
C GLY A 925 -3.25 -3.88 -16.93
N ASP A 926 -3.87 -5.05 -17.15
CA ASP A 926 -3.49 -5.93 -18.25
C ASP A 926 -3.80 -5.36 -19.64
N GLY A 927 -4.77 -4.44 -19.73
CA GLY A 927 -5.10 -3.70 -20.95
C GLY A 927 -4.12 -2.56 -21.28
N GLY A 928 -3.15 -2.29 -20.40
CA GLY A 928 -2.15 -1.24 -20.53
C GLY A 928 -0.75 -1.74 -20.86
N GLY A 929 0.26 -1.00 -20.37
CA GLY A 929 1.65 -1.40 -20.44
C GLY A 929 2.29 -1.25 -21.82
N ARG A 930 1.78 -0.34 -22.66
CA ARG A 930 2.33 -0.01 -23.97
C ARG A 930 2.48 1.49 -24.12
N ILE A 931 3.48 1.94 -24.85
CA ILE A 931 3.57 3.34 -25.30
C ILE A 931 2.66 3.47 -26.54
N ILE A 932 1.62 4.29 -26.42
CA ILE A 932 0.61 4.48 -27.48
C ILE A 932 0.89 5.70 -28.35
N ALA A 933 1.61 6.69 -27.80
CA ALA A 933 2.05 7.87 -28.53
C ALA A 933 3.34 8.40 -27.91
N SER A 934 4.22 8.94 -28.75
CA SER A 934 5.35 9.76 -28.30
C SER A 934 5.58 10.89 -29.29
N GLY A 935 5.84 12.10 -28.80
CA GLY A 935 5.90 13.29 -29.64
C GLY A 935 5.80 14.58 -28.85
N SER A 936 5.78 15.71 -29.55
CA SER A 936 5.34 16.98 -28.96
C SER A 936 3.87 16.91 -28.54
N PRO A 937 3.40 17.79 -27.63
CA PRO A 937 1.99 17.91 -27.28
C PRO A 937 1.03 17.95 -28.48
N GLU A 938 1.38 18.69 -29.53
CA GLU A 938 0.58 18.84 -30.74
C GLU A 938 0.56 17.56 -31.61
N GLN A 939 1.62 16.75 -31.54
CA GLN A 939 1.69 15.45 -32.22
C GLN A 939 0.83 14.42 -31.48
N VAL A 940 0.95 14.33 -30.15
CA VAL A 940 0.16 13.41 -29.33
C VAL A 940 -1.34 13.74 -29.41
N ALA A 941 -1.71 15.03 -29.44
CA ALA A 941 -3.10 15.47 -29.61
C ALA A 941 -3.77 14.99 -30.92
N LYS A 942 -2.99 14.57 -31.93
CA LYS A 942 -3.49 14.05 -33.21
C LYS A 942 -3.65 12.52 -33.22
N VAL A 943 -3.12 11.81 -32.22
CA VAL A 943 -3.12 10.33 -32.20
C VAL A 943 -4.50 9.81 -31.79
N LYS A 944 -5.15 9.09 -32.72
CA LYS A 944 -6.42 8.40 -32.46
C LYS A 944 -6.16 7.18 -31.57
N GLY A 945 -6.63 7.22 -30.32
CA GLY A 945 -6.43 6.17 -29.32
C GLY A 945 -5.69 6.64 -28.06
N SER A 946 -5.08 7.82 -28.09
CA SER A 946 -4.52 8.46 -26.91
C SER A 946 -5.61 9.21 -26.13
N TYR A 947 -5.88 8.78 -24.89
CA TYR A 947 -6.78 9.52 -24.01
C TYR A 947 -6.21 10.88 -23.65
N THR A 948 -4.91 10.96 -23.35
CA THR A 948 -4.24 12.24 -23.10
C THR A 948 -4.37 13.17 -24.31
N GLY A 949 -4.12 12.68 -25.52
CA GLY A 949 -4.26 13.45 -26.75
C GLY A 949 -5.68 14.01 -26.97
N ARG A 950 -6.73 13.26 -26.59
CA ARG A 950 -8.13 13.72 -26.67
C ARG A 950 -8.38 14.96 -25.81
N TYR A 951 -7.93 14.95 -24.55
CA TYR A 951 -8.12 16.08 -23.63
C TYR A 951 -7.15 17.23 -23.93
N LEU A 952 -5.91 16.90 -24.29
CA LEU A 952 -4.88 17.87 -24.65
C LEU A 952 -5.28 18.71 -25.86
N LYS A 953 -6.02 18.14 -26.82
CA LYS A 953 -6.54 18.87 -27.98
C LYS A 953 -7.48 20.04 -27.62
N VAL A 954 -8.14 20.00 -26.46
CA VAL A 954 -9.09 21.05 -26.03
C VAL A 954 -8.36 22.26 -25.45
N VAL A 955 -7.15 22.06 -24.92
CA VAL A 955 -6.38 23.07 -24.19
C VAL A 955 -5.16 23.61 -24.96
N LEU A 956 -4.88 23.08 -26.16
CA LEU A 956 -3.80 23.50 -27.07
C LEU A 956 -4.22 24.57 -28.08
#